data_AF-A0A6H9LB35-F1
#
_entry.id   AF-A0A6H9LB35-F1
#
_cell.length_a   1.000
_cell.length_b   1.000
_cell.length_c   1.000
_cell.angle_alpha   90.00
_cell.angle_beta   90.00
_cell.angle_gamma   90.00
#
_symmetry.space_group_name_H-M   'P 1'
#
loop_
_entity.id
_entity.type
_entity.pdbx_description
1 polymer ?
#
loop_
_entity_poly.entity_id
_entity_poly.type
_entity_poly.pdbx_seq_one_letter_code
_entity_poly.pdbx_strand_id
1 'polypeptide(L)'
;MRKPILLFIAIFLIFTGLCNPVFGSENEKSDIGPLDWPEPQIENRPGTYWWWMGSAVDEKNITWNLETMHKAGMGGATIVPIYGVKGYEDRYIQHLSPKWVEMLQHAVKEAQRLDMWVDMTTGTGWPFGGPMISESNCDLTVFLNDGTLATKFSGRNVKRAAPGGEGMAINPYSSSAMATYLRHFDEAFAKQNLVLPRAMYHDSFEFKGNWRVEFPEEFKRRRGYDLLSHVPALFGDGNPETVARIKSDYRETLSDLHLEYMQTWVKWAERWGCTTRNQAHGAPANLLDLYAASGIPETETFGATPFKIPGIRRDSTNIRSDFPQPLINSMASSAAHVAGKNLIAAETCTWVRNHFHSTLSQIKPEIDQLFLNGINHIFFHGTAYSPADAPWPGWLFYASLEYNPRNAIWHDAPFLNDYITRCQSILQSGKPDNQVALYWPIYDLWHAVDGMQQQLTVHHPEWLTESACGKTAADFKKNGIAFDFISDRQLIAGMAKSYPAIVVPSTKYIPLATIEKLLAIADTRQIVIFLDSLLADVPGYFKAKQCRAELKKLYFERKPTVVESKNLHKYLAAADVIIEPMKMAGLDFIRRKHEEGYHYFIANMSAEAVDGWITLGVQLKNAVILNPLSAETGIASQRGANEIYLQLLPGETRVIRTFTNQQVDGKPWPSLSKSTDTSIEITGNWQVDFLEGGPKIPAPFKTNELKSWTELGDTKAQRFAGTARYAIDFDMPATKNDDWIIDLGEVRESARVILNGKNVAALWSIPYRAPLRGHLKLGKNRLEIEVTNLSANRIRDLDIRGVDWKIFRDINFVDHNYQKFDASKWPLTPSGLLGPVRLIPMKKVKPL
;
A
#
# COMPACT_ATOMS: atom_id res chain seq x y z
N MET A 1 66.00 -16.04 56.25
CA MET A 1 66.38 -17.13 55.34
C MET A 1 65.34 -17.20 54.22
N ARG A 2 65.80 -17.10 52.96
CA ARG A 2 65.10 -17.22 51.65
C ARG A 2 64.02 -16.17 51.26
N LYS A 3 64.31 -15.50 50.13
CA LYS A 3 63.57 -14.50 49.32
C LYS A 3 62.67 -15.20 48.25
N PRO A 4 61.99 -14.47 47.33
CA PRO A 4 60.99 -13.39 47.47
C PRO A 4 59.74 -13.66 46.57
N ILE A 5 58.69 -12.81 46.60
CA ILE A 5 57.88 -12.37 45.44
C ILE A 5 56.87 -11.31 45.92
N LEU A 6 56.80 -10.19 45.19
CA LEU A 6 55.94 -9.04 45.47
C LEU A 6 54.45 -9.39 45.33
N LEU A 7 53.66 -8.90 46.29
CA LEU A 7 52.21 -8.92 46.33
C LEU A 7 51.69 -7.62 45.67
N PHE A 8 50.99 -7.70 44.53
CA PHE A 8 50.13 -6.63 44.04
C PHE A 8 48.69 -7.11 44.13
N ILE A 9 47.88 -6.37 44.88
CA ILE A 9 46.45 -6.63 45.11
C ILE A 9 45.70 -6.24 43.83
N ALA A 10 45.10 -7.22 43.16
CA ALA A 10 44.14 -7.01 42.07
C ALA A 10 42.72 -7.04 42.67
N ILE A 11 42.04 -5.89 42.63
CA ILE A 11 40.61 -5.78 42.93
C ILE A 11 39.84 -6.08 41.64
N PHE A 12 38.99 -7.11 41.72
CA PHE A 12 37.97 -7.45 40.73
C PHE A 12 36.91 -6.34 40.70
N LEU A 13 36.78 -5.64 39.57
CA LEU A 13 35.61 -4.83 39.24
C LEU A 13 35.18 -5.21 37.82
N ILE A 14 34.03 -5.87 37.75
CA ILE A 14 33.33 -6.27 36.53
C ILE A 14 32.81 -4.99 35.85
N PHE A 15 33.40 -4.66 34.70
CA PHE A 15 32.88 -3.67 33.77
C PHE A 15 31.78 -4.35 32.93
N THR A 16 30.51 -4.12 33.28
CA THR A 16 29.39 -4.24 32.32
C THR A 16 29.02 -2.84 31.86
N GLY A 17 29.51 -2.46 30.69
CA GLY A 17 29.20 -1.18 30.05
C GLY A 17 29.20 -1.34 28.54
N LEU A 18 28.00 -1.24 27.96
CA LEU A 18 27.67 -0.69 26.65
C LEU A 18 28.09 -1.46 25.38
N CYS A 19 27.11 -2.10 24.74
CA CYS A 19 26.83 -1.95 23.31
C CYS A 19 25.45 -2.56 22.99
N ASN A 20 24.39 -1.77 23.21
CA ASN A 20 23.09 -1.98 22.55
C ASN A 20 23.04 -1.01 21.37
N PRO A 21 22.69 -1.44 20.14
CA PRO A 21 22.27 -0.49 19.12
C PRO A 21 20.86 -0.05 19.47
N VAL A 22 20.75 1.11 20.13
CA VAL A 22 19.49 1.82 20.31
C VAL A 22 19.20 2.52 18.99
N PHE A 23 18.36 1.92 18.14
CA PHE A 23 17.57 2.69 17.18
C PHE A 23 16.38 3.29 17.91
N GLY A 24 16.67 4.32 18.69
CA GLY A 24 15.70 5.26 19.22
C GLY A 24 16.25 6.64 18.88
N SER A 25 15.69 7.28 17.87
CA SER A 25 15.97 8.68 17.60
C SER A 25 15.48 9.48 18.81
N GLU A 26 16.41 10.04 19.58
CA GLU A 26 16.10 11.23 20.36
C GLU A 26 15.57 12.28 19.38
N ASN A 27 14.39 12.85 19.67
CA ASN A 27 13.80 13.95 18.90
C ASN A 27 14.77 15.15 18.92
N GLU A 28 15.69 15.22 17.96
CA GLU A 28 16.17 16.51 17.49
C GLU A 28 14.93 17.27 16.99
N LYS A 29 14.64 18.42 17.62
CA LYS A 29 13.62 19.34 17.12
C LYS A 29 13.92 19.59 15.65
N SER A 30 13.07 19.09 14.76
CA SER A 30 13.19 19.45 13.35
C SER A 30 12.89 20.95 13.26
N ASP A 31 13.88 21.76 12.89
CA ASP A 31 13.72 23.18 12.55
C ASP A 31 12.96 23.35 11.21
N ILE A 32 11.92 22.53 10.96
CA ILE A 32 11.04 22.68 9.81
C ILE A 32 10.13 23.88 10.11
N GLY A 33 10.20 24.92 9.30
CA GLY A 33 9.33 26.07 9.44
C GLY A 33 7.85 25.66 9.31
N PRO A 34 6.91 26.40 9.92
CA PRO A 34 5.49 26.05 9.88
C PRO A 34 4.89 25.90 8.48
N LEU A 35 5.45 26.58 7.49
CA LEU A 35 5.06 26.50 6.07
C LEU A 35 5.88 25.50 5.23
N ASP A 36 6.93 24.91 5.79
CA ASP A 36 7.85 24.06 5.04
C ASP A 36 7.34 22.62 5.00
N TRP A 37 7.58 21.95 3.88
CA TRP A 37 7.42 20.50 3.79
C TRP A 37 8.50 19.82 4.64
N PRO A 38 8.21 18.65 5.24
CA PRO A 38 9.27 17.84 5.84
C PRO A 38 10.30 17.46 4.78
N GLU A 39 11.57 17.56 5.15
CA GLU A 39 12.70 17.16 4.30
C GLU A 39 12.53 15.69 3.89
N PRO A 40 12.37 15.39 2.59
CA PRO A 40 12.12 14.02 2.13
C PRO A 40 13.25 13.07 2.52
N GLN A 41 12.90 12.04 3.28
CA GLN A 41 13.76 10.90 3.55
C GLN A 41 13.63 9.85 2.45
N ILE A 42 14.60 8.94 2.36
CA ILE A 42 14.64 7.87 1.36
C ILE A 42 13.40 6.95 1.44
N GLU A 43 12.86 6.71 2.63
CA GLU A 43 11.61 5.95 2.86
C GLU A 43 10.36 6.73 2.45
N ASN A 44 10.44 8.05 2.31
CA ASN A 44 9.32 8.82 1.79
C ASN A 44 9.15 8.62 0.29
N ARG A 45 10.16 8.17 -0.45
CA ARG A 45 10.04 7.90 -1.89
C ARG A 45 9.39 6.53 -2.14
N PRO A 46 8.56 6.36 -3.19
CA PRO A 46 7.95 5.08 -3.51
C PRO A 46 8.98 4.01 -3.88
N GLY A 47 8.66 2.76 -3.56
CA GLY A 47 9.38 1.57 -3.97
C GLY A 47 8.76 0.87 -5.18
N THR A 48 9.42 -0.17 -5.69
CA THR A 48 8.85 -1.07 -6.68
C THR A 48 9.27 -2.51 -6.49
N TYR A 49 8.43 -3.45 -6.90
CA TYR A 49 8.83 -4.83 -7.15
C TYR A 49 9.69 -4.92 -8.41
N TRP A 50 10.92 -5.40 -8.26
CA TRP A 50 11.90 -5.52 -9.32
C TRP A 50 12.11 -6.98 -9.71
N TRP A 51 11.37 -7.38 -10.74
CA TRP A 51 11.31 -8.77 -11.21
C TRP A 51 12.61 -9.17 -11.91
N TRP A 52 13.41 -10.01 -11.26
CA TRP A 52 14.65 -10.56 -11.82
C TRP A 52 14.35 -11.84 -12.60
N MET A 53 14.08 -11.69 -13.89
CA MET A 53 13.68 -12.80 -14.76
C MET A 53 14.84 -13.74 -15.05
N GLY A 54 14.73 -15.00 -14.61
CA GLY A 54 15.78 -16.01 -14.72
C GLY A 54 17.02 -15.67 -13.89
N SER A 55 16.90 -14.65 -13.01
CA SER A 55 18.03 -13.88 -12.49
C SER A 55 19.08 -13.55 -13.56
N ALA A 56 18.67 -13.33 -14.81
CA ALA A 56 19.55 -13.07 -15.94
C ALA A 56 20.04 -11.61 -15.94
N VAL A 57 20.67 -11.22 -14.84
CA VAL A 57 21.11 -9.87 -14.55
C VAL A 57 22.63 -9.74 -14.66
N ASP A 58 23.10 -8.52 -14.96
CA ASP A 58 24.51 -8.17 -14.96
C ASP A 58 24.73 -6.79 -14.34
N GLU A 59 25.96 -6.49 -13.92
CA GLU A 59 26.30 -5.25 -13.20
C GLU A 59 25.92 -3.99 -13.98
N LYS A 60 26.25 -3.96 -15.27
CA LYS A 60 26.00 -2.81 -16.15
C LYS A 60 24.52 -2.47 -16.20
N ASN A 61 23.69 -3.47 -16.43
CA ASN A 61 22.26 -3.30 -16.57
C ASN A 61 21.57 -3.11 -15.21
N ILE A 62 22.08 -3.69 -14.12
CA ILE A 62 21.64 -3.36 -12.75
C ILE A 62 21.84 -1.86 -12.48
N THR A 63 23.04 -1.33 -12.73
CA THR A 63 23.34 0.10 -12.59
C THR A 63 22.37 0.94 -13.42
N TRP A 64 22.19 0.61 -14.71
CA TRP A 64 21.29 1.36 -15.59
C TRP A 64 19.82 1.35 -15.10
N ASN A 65 19.32 0.20 -14.62
CA ASN A 65 17.96 0.09 -14.08
C ASN A 65 17.80 1.00 -12.85
N LEU A 66 18.72 0.91 -11.89
CA LEU A 66 18.69 1.71 -10.66
C LEU A 66 18.84 3.21 -10.94
N GLU A 67 19.74 3.62 -11.83
CA GLU A 67 19.89 5.03 -12.23
C GLU A 67 18.62 5.59 -12.86
N THR A 68 17.93 4.77 -13.66
CA THR A 68 16.69 5.20 -14.31
C THR A 68 15.53 5.28 -13.31
N MET A 69 15.44 4.35 -12.36
CA MET A 69 14.50 4.42 -11.22
C MET A 69 14.78 5.63 -10.34
N HIS A 70 16.05 5.88 -9.98
CA HIS A 70 16.47 7.03 -9.19
C HIS A 70 16.07 8.35 -9.86
N LYS A 71 16.37 8.49 -11.16
CA LYS A 71 15.99 9.67 -11.95
C LYS A 71 14.47 9.89 -12.00
N ALA A 72 13.69 8.82 -11.88
CA ALA A 72 12.24 8.90 -11.81
C ALA A 72 11.69 9.21 -10.39
N GLY A 73 12.55 9.39 -9.39
CA GLY A 73 12.14 9.70 -8.00
C GLY A 73 11.81 8.46 -7.15
N MET A 74 12.24 7.26 -7.57
CA MET A 74 12.05 6.04 -6.78
C MET A 74 13.03 5.98 -5.61
N GLY A 75 12.57 5.50 -4.45
CA GLY A 75 13.38 5.32 -3.24
C GLY A 75 14.08 3.99 -3.15
N GLY A 76 13.58 2.97 -3.86
CA GLY A 76 14.18 1.65 -3.81
C GLY A 76 13.42 0.58 -4.58
N ALA A 77 13.97 -0.62 -4.53
CA ALA A 77 13.49 -1.77 -5.30
C ALA A 77 13.52 -3.05 -4.46
N THR A 78 12.49 -3.90 -4.60
CA THR A 78 12.49 -5.25 -4.02
C THR A 78 12.89 -6.24 -5.08
N ILE A 79 14.06 -6.87 -4.93
CA ILE A 79 14.49 -7.95 -5.81
C ILE A 79 13.57 -9.15 -5.62
N VAL A 80 12.85 -9.52 -6.68
CA VAL A 80 12.04 -10.74 -6.71
C VAL A 80 12.54 -11.64 -7.85
N PRO A 81 13.34 -12.67 -7.53
CA PRO A 81 13.80 -13.64 -8.53
C PRO A 81 12.61 -14.47 -9.03
N ILE A 82 12.43 -14.52 -10.34
CA ILE A 82 11.36 -15.29 -10.98
C ILE A 82 11.87 -16.06 -12.20
N TYR A 83 10.99 -16.82 -12.85
CA TYR A 83 11.23 -17.49 -14.13
C TYR A 83 11.86 -16.54 -15.18
N GLY A 84 12.56 -17.11 -16.17
CA GLY A 84 13.30 -16.33 -17.17
C GLY A 84 12.59 -16.02 -18.47
N VAL A 85 13.31 -15.29 -19.31
CA VAL A 85 12.91 -14.86 -20.66
C VAL A 85 13.48 -15.82 -21.71
N LYS A 86 12.67 -16.20 -22.70
CA LYS A 86 13.06 -17.09 -23.81
C LYS A 86 14.15 -16.45 -24.66
N GLY A 87 15.15 -17.23 -25.05
CA GLY A 87 16.30 -16.78 -25.83
C GLY A 87 17.43 -16.15 -25.01
N TYR A 88 17.32 -16.18 -23.67
CA TYR A 88 18.32 -15.68 -22.72
C TYR A 88 18.72 -16.73 -21.67
N GLU A 89 18.38 -17.99 -21.89
CA GLU A 89 18.63 -19.11 -20.99
C GLU A 89 20.13 -19.28 -20.66
N ASP A 90 21.01 -18.93 -21.60
CA ASP A 90 22.47 -18.93 -21.44
C ASP A 90 22.97 -17.91 -20.40
N ARG A 91 22.15 -16.92 -20.06
CA ARG A 91 22.43 -15.88 -19.06
C ARG A 91 21.81 -16.16 -17.69
N TYR A 92 21.06 -17.24 -17.54
CA TYR A 92 20.34 -17.51 -16.29
C TYR A 92 21.32 -17.77 -15.14
N ILE A 93 21.04 -17.18 -13.99
CA ILE A 93 21.85 -17.33 -12.79
C ILE A 93 21.05 -18.12 -11.76
N GLN A 94 21.65 -19.20 -11.25
CA GLN A 94 21.04 -20.01 -10.19
C GLN A 94 20.92 -19.18 -8.90
N HIS A 95 19.73 -19.15 -8.32
CA HIS A 95 19.44 -18.41 -7.10
C HIS A 95 20.41 -18.80 -5.96
N LEU A 96 20.91 -17.80 -5.22
CA LEU A 96 21.94 -17.93 -4.17
C LEU A 96 23.27 -18.58 -4.58
N SER A 97 23.51 -18.84 -5.86
CA SER A 97 24.85 -19.20 -6.32
C SER A 97 25.86 -18.08 -6.04
N PRO A 98 27.18 -18.36 -6.01
CA PRO A 98 28.20 -17.33 -5.85
C PRO A 98 28.05 -16.13 -6.79
N LYS A 99 27.68 -16.38 -8.05
CA LYS A 99 27.45 -15.31 -9.05
C LYS A 99 26.18 -14.52 -8.76
N TRP A 100 25.12 -15.17 -8.27
CA TRP A 100 23.90 -14.47 -7.86
C TRP A 100 24.17 -13.51 -6.69
N VAL A 101 24.91 -13.98 -5.67
CA VAL A 101 25.30 -13.16 -4.52
C VAL A 101 26.17 -11.97 -4.95
N GLU A 102 27.05 -12.13 -5.95
CA GLU A 102 27.81 -11.02 -6.55
C GLU A 102 26.88 -9.95 -7.16
N MET A 103 25.85 -10.37 -7.91
CA MET A 103 24.87 -9.44 -8.49
C MET A 103 24.01 -8.75 -7.42
N LEU A 104 23.62 -9.47 -6.36
CA LEU A 104 22.96 -8.87 -5.20
C LEU A 104 23.84 -7.79 -4.56
N GLN A 105 25.14 -8.08 -4.35
CA GLN A 105 26.08 -7.11 -3.79
C GLN A 105 26.24 -5.87 -4.66
N HIS A 106 26.33 -6.05 -5.98
CA HIS A 106 26.37 -4.92 -6.90
C HIS A 106 25.10 -4.06 -6.80
N ALA A 107 23.92 -4.70 -6.81
CA ALA A 107 22.65 -3.99 -6.69
C ALA A 107 22.52 -3.19 -5.38
N VAL A 108 22.91 -3.78 -4.24
CA VAL A 108 22.84 -3.10 -2.94
C VAL A 108 23.83 -1.93 -2.88
N LYS A 109 25.07 -2.11 -3.37
CA LYS A 109 26.08 -1.03 -3.39
C LYS A 109 25.71 0.11 -4.33
N GLU A 110 25.16 -0.20 -5.51
CA GLU A 110 24.69 0.81 -6.44
C GLU A 110 23.48 1.57 -5.89
N ALA A 111 22.57 0.89 -5.20
CA ALA A 111 21.48 1.57 -4.52
C ALA A 111 22.01 2.52 -3.44
N GLN A 112 22.96 2.11 -2.61
CA GLN A 112 23.62 3.00 -1.63
C GLN A 112 24.30 4.20 -2.30
N ARG A 113 25.00 4.01 -3.44
CA ARG A 113 25.61 5.10 -4.22
C ARG A 113 24.57 6.12 -4.69
N LEU A 114 23.35 5.66 -4.97
CA LEU A 114 22.25 6.47 -5.51
C LEU A 114 21.29 6.98 -4.43
N ASP A 115 21.58 6.81 -3.13
CA ASP A 115 20.61 7.13 -2.07
C ASP A 115 19.26 6.40 -2.30
N MET A 116 19.36 5.09 -2.57
CA MET A 116 18.27 4.14 -2.74
C MET A 116 18.44 2.94 -1.81
N TRP A 117 17.33 2.31 -1.41
CA TRP A 117 17.33 1.04 -0.67
C TRP A 117 17.02 -0.13 -1.60
N VAL A 118 17.47 -1.32 -1.21
CA VAL A 118 17.11 -2.59 -1.83
C VAL A 118 16.51 -3.49 -0.77
N ASP A 119 15.35 -4.08 -1.05
CA ASP A 119 14.76 -5.18 -0.30
C ASP A 119 14.87 -6.46 -1.15
N MET A 120 14.66 -7.66 -0.58
CA MET A 120 14.58 -8.90 -1.37
C MET A 120 13.55 -9.87 -0.82
N THR A 121 12.89 -10.63 -1.69
CA THR A 121 12.16 -11.82 -1.25
C THR A 121 13.12 -12.79 -0.58
N THR A 122 12.75 -13.37 0.56
CA THR A 122 13.51 -14.49 1.15
C THR A 122 13.18 -15.79 0.42
N GLY A 123 13.43 -15.82 -0.90
CA GLY A 123 13.07 -16.91 -1.79
C GLY A 123 12.98 -16.46 -3.24
N THR A 124 12.39 -17.32 -4.08
CA THR A 124 12.06 -17.01 -5.48
C THR A 124 10.57 -17.15 -5.68
N GLY A 125 9.96 -16.30 -6.51
CA GLY A 125 8.50 -16.31 -6.67
C GLY A 125 7.77 -16.40 -5.33
N TRP A 126 6.75 -17.23 -5.25
CA TRP A 126 5.96 -17.42 -4.03
C TRP A 126 5.14 -18.73 -4.05
N PRO A 127 4.75 -19.29 -2.90
CA PRO A 127 5.24 -18.95 -1.56
C PRO A 127 6.67 -19.49 -1.34
N PHE A 128 7.23 -19.31 -0.14
CA PHE A 128 8.56 -19.83 0.20
C PHE A 128 8.68 -21.34 -0.01
N GLY A 129 9.83 -21.77 -0.50
CA GLY A 129 10.13 -23.16 -0.79
C GLY A 129 11.32 -23.28 -1.74
N GLY A 130 11.53 -24.50 -2.23
CA GLY A 130 12.62 -24.78 -3.16
C GLY A 130 13.11 -26.23 -3.06
N PRO A 131 14.24 -26.55 -3.72
CA PRO A 131 14.72 -27.92 -3.85
C PRO A 131 15.26 -28.49 -2.53
N MET A 132 15.57 -27.63 -1.54
CA MET A 132 16.04 -28.02 -0.22
C MET A 132 14.93 -28.54 0.71
N ILE A 133 13.66 -28.39 0.34
CA ILE A 133 12.52 -28.81 1.17
C ILE A 133 12.31 -30.32 1.03
N SER A 134 12.43 -31.04 2.15
CA SER A 134 12.12 -32.48 2.25
C SER A 134 10.61 -32.73 2.36
N GLU A 135 10.18 -33.97 2.13
CA GLU A 135 8.79 -34.39 2.32
C GLU A 135 8.28 -34.16 3.75
N SER A 136 9.16 -34.25 4.76
CA SER A 136 8.80 -33.98 6.15
C SER A 136 8.64 -32.49 6.48
N ASN A 137 9.21 -31.60 5.66
CA ASN A 137 9.24 -30.15 5.88
C ASN A 137 8.37 -29.38 4.88
N CYS A 138 7.68 -30.07 3.96
CA CYS A 138 6.87 -29.43 2.94
C CYS A 138 5.47 -29.04 3.45
N ASP A 139 4.75 -28.27 2.64
CA ASP A 139 3.37 -27.90 2.86
C ASP A 139 2.47 -29.16 2.94
N LEU A 140 2.01 -29.54 4.14
CA LEU A 140 1.31 -30.81 4.40
C LEU A 140 -0.20 -30.62 4.54
N THR A 141 -0.95 -31.56 3.97
CA THR A 141 -2.40 -31.70 4.16
C THR A 141 -2.72 -33.00 4.89
N VAL A 142 -3.65 -32.94 5.85
CA VAL A 142 -4.18 -34.12 6.56
C VAL A 142 -5.45 -34.66 5.89
N PHE A 143 -5.62 -35.98 5.90
CA PHE A 143 -6.82 -36.67 5.43
C PHE A 143 -7.05 -37.99 6.19
N LEU A 144 -8.23 -38.59 6.01
CA LEU A 144 -8.54 -39.91 6.54
C LEU A 144 -8.14 -41.01 5.54
N ASN A 145 -7.37 -42.00 6.02
CA ASN A 145 -7.05 -43.23 5.31
C ASN A 145 -7.46 -44.42 6.19
N ASP A 146 -8.47 -45.17 5.77
CA ASP A 146 -9.03 -46.32 6.52
C ASP A 146 -9.36 -46.00 8.00
N GLY A 147 -9.91 -44.81 8.25
CA GLY A 147 -10.27 -44.35 9.61
C GLY A 147 -9.10 -43.84 10.45
N THR A 148 -7.88 -43.80 9.91
CA THR A 148 -6.69 -43.23 10.55
C THR A 148 -6.25 -41.93 9.89
N LEU A 149 -5.62 -41.02 10.64
CA LEU A 149 -5.06 -39.80 10.07
C LEU A 149 -3.81 -40.14 9.25
N ALA A 150 -3.78 -39.67 8.02
CA ALA A 150 -2.63 -39.68 7.14
C ALA A 150 -2.31 -38.26 6.66
N THR A 151 -1.07 -38.03 6.26
CA THR A 151 -0.63 -36.75 5.70
C THR A 151 -0.02 -36.95 4.33
N LYS A 152 -0.09 -35.92 3.49
CA LYS A 152 0.58 -35.89 2.19
C LYS A 152 1.00 -34.46 1.87
N PHE A 153 1.94 -34.32 0.94
CA PHE A 153 2.23 -33.03 0.32
C PHE A 153 0.96 -32.43 -0.30
N SER A 154 0.73 -31.13 -0.07
CA SER A 154 -0.44 -30.39 -0.53
C SER A 154 -0.50 -30.21 -2.06
N GLY A 155 0.60 -30.53 -2.75
CA GLY A 155 0.79 -30.25 -4.17
C GLY A 155 1.18 -28.79 -4.45
N ARG A 156 1.44 -27.98 -3.42
CA ARG A 156 1.88 -26.60 -3.59
C ARG A 156 3.40 -26.54 -3.80
N ASN A 157 3.82 -26.36 -5.04
CA ASN A 157 5.19 -25.95 -5.36
C ASN A 157 5.33 -24.42 -5.33
N VAL A 158 6.57 -23.94 -5.26
CA VAL A 158 6.91 -22.54 -5.50
C VAL A 158 6.42 -22.14 -6.89
N LYS A 159 5.55 -21.13 -6.97
CA LYS A 159 5.09 -20.56 -8.23
C LYS A 159 6.14 -19.62 -8.78
N ARG A 160 6.24 -19.58 -10.11
CA ARG A 160 7.06 -18.60 -10.85
C ARG A 160 8.54 -18.63 -10.44
N ALA A 161 9.02 -19.73 -9.89
CA ALA A 161 10.38 -19.88 -9.38
C ALA A 161 11.43 -19.46 -10.41
N ALA A 162 12.49 -18.83 -9.91
CA ALA A 162 13.72 -18.61 -10.66
C ALA A 162 14.52 -19.91 -10.74
N PRO A 163 15.49 -20.02 -11.66
CA PRO A 163 16.42 -21.15 -11.72
C PRO A 163 17.06 -21.42 -10.35
N GLY A 164 16.91 -22.64 -9.86
CA GLY A 164 17.45 -23.10 -8.57
C GLY A 164 16.47 -22.92 -7.40
N GLY A 165 15.33 -22.26 -7.63
CA GLY A 165 14.26 -22.08 -6.66
C GLY A 165 13.07 -23.03 -6.85
N GLU A 166 13.10 -23.90 -7.85
CA GLU A 166 12.02 -24.85 -8.12
C GLU A 166 11.93 -25.93 -7.02
N GLY A 167 10.73 -26.17 -6.49
CA GLY A 167 10.50 -27.25 -5.53
C GLY A 167 9.21 -27.11 -4.74
N MET A 168 9.09 -27.95 -3.70
CA MET A 168 7.94 -27.94 -2.80
C MET A 168 7.93 -26.67 -1.94
N ALA A 169 6.74 -26.14 -1.67
CA ALA A 169 6.57 -25.09 -0.67
C ALA A 169 6.88 -25.64 0.73
N ILE A 170 7.43 -24.79 1.59
CA ILE A 170 7.71 -25.09 2.99
C ILE A 170 6.42 -25.27 3.81
N ASN A 171 6.47 -26.02 4.90
CA ASN A 171 5.36 -26.11 5.85
C ASN A 171 5.17 -24.78 6.60
N PRO A 172 4.04 -24.06 6.43
CA PRO A 172 3.83 -22.75 7.05
C PRO A 172 3.51 -22.81 8.55
N TYR A 173 3.43 -24.01 9.14
CA TYR A 173 3.13 -24.23 10.56
C TYR A 173 4.33 -24.78 11.34
N SER A 174 5.50 -24.91 10.69
CA SER A 174 6.70 -25.49 11.27
C SER A 174 7.86 -24.50 11.33
N SER A 175 8.17 -24.02 12.54
CA SER A 175 9.35 -23.20 12.80
C SER A 175 10.67 -23.94 12.54
N SER A 176 10.70 -25.26 12.72
CA SER A 176 11.88 -26.08 12.39
C SER A 176 12.07 -26.24 10.88
N ALA A 177 10.98 -26.33 10.10
CA ALA A 177 11.05 -26.27 8.65
C ALA A 177 11.59 -24.90 8.21
N MET A 178 11.04 -23.80 8.75
CA MET A 178 11.54 -22.44 8.47
C MET A 178 13.04 -22.30 8.79
N ALA A 179 13.48 -22.74 9.98
CA ALA A 179 14.89 -22.71 10.33
C ALA A 179 15.76 -23.53 9.35
N THR A 180 15.26 -24.69 8.89
CA THR A 180 15.95 -25.51 7.88
C THR A 180 16.06 -24.81 6.53
N TYR A 181 14.99 -24.15 6.09
CA TYR A 181 14.96 -23.37 4.85
C TYR A 181 15.97 -22.22 4.88
N LEU A 182 16.04 -21.51 6.00
CA LEU A 182 16.90 -20.33 6.17
C LEU A 182 18.40 -20.67 6.22
N ARG A 183 18.78 -21.91 6.54
CA ARG A 183 20.19 -22.35 6.47
C ARG A 183 20.80 -22.17 5.08
N HIS A 184 19.99 -22.31 4.03
CA HIS A 184 20.46 -22.11 2.66
C HIS A 184 20.86 -20.64 2.40
N PHE A 185 20.17 -19.69 3.04
CA PHE A 185 20.56 -18.28 3.01
C PHE A 185 21.78 -18.03 3.91
N ASP A 186 21.84 -18.65 5.09
CA ASP A 186 23.00 -18.53 5.97
C ASP A 186 24.29 -18.97 5.26
N GLU A 187 24.26 -20.08 4.52
CA GLU A 187 25.38 -20.55 3.71
C GLU A 187 25.78 -19.56 2.61
N ALA A 188 24.81 -18.99 1.90
CA ALA A 188 25.05 -18.02 0.84
C ALA A 188 25.60 -16.69 1.38
N PHE A 189 25.16 -16.28 2.56
CA PHE A 189 25.53 -15.02 3.21
C PHE A 189 26.76 -15.12 4.13
N ALA A 190 27.25 -16.33 4.42
CA ALA A 190 28.43 -16.54 5.27
C ALA A 190 29.74 -15.95 4.71
N LYS A 191 29.77 -15.48 3.46
CA LYS A 191 30.93 -14.81 2.87
C LYS A 191 31.22 -13.48 3.61
N GLN A 192 32.49 -13.20 3.88
CA GLN A 192 32.89 -11.99 4.59
C GLN A 192 32.53 -10.71 3.80
N ASN A 193 32.07 -9.67 4.53
CA ASN A 193 31.82 -8.29 4.04
C ASN A 193 30.67 -8.11 3.01
N LEU A 194 29.59 -8.89 3.11
CA LEU A 194 28.38 -8.62 2.34
C LEU A 194 27.59 -7.44 2.94
N VAL A 195 27.15 -6.53 2.08
CA VAL A 195 26.12 -5.54 2.41
C VAL A 195 24.76 -6.16 2.08
N LEU A 196 23.92 -6.36 3.09
CA LEU A 196 22.64 -7.01 2.90
C LEU A 196 21.52 -6.02 2.56
N PRO A 197 20.43 -6.49 1.93
CA PRO A 197 19.23 -5.68 1.71
C PRO A 197 18.67 -5.09 3.01
N ARG A 198 17.98 -3.96 2.89
CA ARG A 198 17.31 -3.28 4.02
C ARG A 198 16.25 -4.20 4.64
N ALA A 199 15.38 -4.79 3.82
CA ALA A 199 14.34 -5.70 4.28
C ALA A 199 14.32 -7.05 3.56
N MET A 200 13.95 -8.08 4.30
CA MET A 200 13.55 -9.39 3.81
C MET A 200 12.04 -9.41 3.62
N TYR A 201 11.56 -9.83 2.46
CA TYR A 201 10.15 -9.79 2.08
C TYR A 201 9.51 -11.20 2.01
N HIS A 202 8.29 -11.31 2.54
CA HIS A 202 7.40 -12.47 2.46
C HIS A 202 6.07 -12.03 1.83
N ASP A 203 5.74 -12.64 0.70
CA ASP A 203 4.52 -12.40 -0.09
C ASP A 203 3.27 -12.95 0.62
N SER A 204 2.09 -12.63 0.10
CA SER A 204 0.79 -13.11 0.54
C SER A 204 0.72 -14.63 0.69
N PHE A 205 -0.12 -15.09 1.63
CA PHE A 205 -0.21 -16.51 1.95
C PHE A 205 -0.89 -17.30 0.82
N GLU A 206 -0.09 -18.12 0.12
CA GLU A 206 -0.53 -18.94 -1.03
C GLU A 206 -0.35 -20.45 -0.81
N PHE A 207 -0.10 -20.86 0.44
CA PHE A 207 -0.01 -22.26 0.85
C PHE A 207 -1.37 -22.97 0.81
N LYS A 208 -1.36 -24.31 0.79
CA LYS A 208 -2.57 -25.15 0.79
C LYS A 208 -2.67 -26.08 1.99
N GLY A 209 -1.55 -26.34 2.65
CA GLY A 209 -1.48 -27.24 3.78
C GLY A 209 -2.26 -26.74 4.98
N ASN A 210 -2.58 -27.67 5.86
CA ASN A 210 -3.37 -27.47 7.06
C ASN A 210 -2.85 -28.37 8.20
N TRP A 211 -1.61 -28.84 8.12
CA TRP A 211 -1.07 -29.80 9.08
C TRP A 211 0.45 -29.71 9.20
N ARG A 212 0.96 -30.31 10.27
CA ARG A 212 2.38 -30.68 10.47
C ARG A 212 2.45 -31.95 11.30
N VAL A 213 3.58 -32.66 11.27
CA VAL A 213 3.72 -33.95 11.96
C VAL A 213 3.40 -33.83 13.46
N GLU A 214 3.93 -32.81 14.14
CA GLU A 214 3.76 -32.59 15.58
C GLU A 214 2.47 -31.83 15.95
N PHE A 215 1.52 -31.72 15.02
CA PHE A 215 0.29 -30.96 15.25
C PHE A 215 -0.54 -31.51 16.42
N PRO A 216 -0.76 -32.84 16.56
CA PRO A 216 -1.51 -33.39 17.71
C PRO A 216 -0.90 -33.05 19.07
N GLU A 217 0.43 -33.13 19.18
CA GLU A 217 1.16 -32.82 20.40
C GLU A 217 1.06 -31.33 20.74
N GLU A 218 1.25 -30.47 19.75
CA GLU A 218 1.12 -29.02 19.90
C GLU A 218 -0.31 -28.60 20.25
N PHE A 219 -1.30 -29.22 19.61
CA PHE A 219 -2.71 -29.01 19.92
C PHE A 219 -3.00 -29.38 21.37
N LYS A 220 -2.60 -30.58 21.80
CA LYS A 220 -2.84 -31.05 23.17
C LYS A 220 -2.19 -30.14 24.20
N ARG A 221 -0.95 -29.71 23.94
CA ARG A 221 -0.21 -28.78 24.79
C ARG A 221 -0.90 -27.42 24.92
N ARG A 222 -1.47 -26.90 23.83
CA ARG A 222 -2.04 -25.54 23.74
C ARG A 222 -3.52 -25.46 24.10
N ARG A 223 -4.30 -26.50 23.81
CA ARG A 223 -5.77 -26.53 23.96
C ARG A 223 -6.24 -27.41 25.13
N GLY A 224 -5.37 -28.27 25.66
CA GLY A 224 -5.59 -29.00 26.91
C GLY A 224 -6.31 -30.35 26.77
N TYR A 225 -6.51 -30.85 25.55
CA TYR A 225 -7.13 -32.16 25.28
C TYR A 225 -6.57 -32.80 24.01
N ASP A 226 -6.80 -34.09 23.84
CA ASP A 226 -6.25 -34.86 22.73
C ASP A 226 -7.12 -34.77 21.47
N LEU A 227 -6.62 -34.11 20.42
CA LEU A 227 -7.32 -33.99 19.13
C LEU A 227 -7.61 -35.34 18.50
N LEU A 228 -6.75 -36.35 18.71
CA LEU A 228 -6.91 -37.67 18.08
C LEU A 228 -8.14 -38.41 18.61
N SER A 229 -8.62 -38.06 19.80
CA SER A 229 -9.89 -38.59 20.34
C SER A 229 -11.13 -37.98 19.66
N HIS A 230 -10.93 -37.01 18.77
CA HIS A 230 -11.99 -36.20 18.15
C HIS A 230 -11.88 -36.12 16.63
N VAL A 231 -11.18 -37.08 16.00
CA VAL A 231 -10.98 -37.12 14.55
C VAL A 231 -12.28 -37.02 13.75
N PRO A 232 -13.37 -37.76 14.04
CA PRO A 232 -14.62 -37.61 13.30
C PRO A 232 -15.14 -36.16 13.30
N ALA A 233 -15.13 -35.50 14.46
CA ALA A 233 -15.58 -34.12 14.57
C ALA A 233 -14.67 -33.12 13.85
N LEU A 234 -13.36 -33.36 13.80
CA LEU A 234 -12.43 -32.56 13.00
C LEU A 234 -12.78 -32.62 11.50
N PHE A 235 -13.26 -33.76 11.01
CA PHE A 235 -13.73 -33.95 9.63
C PHE A 235 -15.21 -33.57 9.40
N GLY A 236 -15.92 -33.12 10.45
CA GLY A 236 -17.28 -32.61 10.35
C GLY A 236 -18.37 -33.56 10.85
N ASP A 237 -18.01 -34.76 11.32
CA ASP A 237 -18.97 -35.75 11.78
C ASP A 237 -19.44 -35.50 13.23
N GLY A 238 -20.73 -35.67 13.47
CA GLY A 238 -21.33 -35.62 14.80
C GLY A 238 -22.13 -34.35 15.07
N ASN A 239 -22.21 -33.96 16.35
CA ASN A 239 -23.01 -32.80 16.75
C ASN A 239 -22.37 -31.49 16.24
N PRO A 240 -23.12 -30.61 15.54
CA PRO A 240 -22.58 -29.39 14.94
C PRO A 240 -21.86 -28.44 15.91
N GLU A 241 -22.36 -28.30 17.14
CA GLU A 241 -21.73 -27.46 18.17
C GLU A 241 -20.37 -28.03 18.60
N THR A 242 -20.30 -29.35 18.80
CA THR A 242 -19.04 -30.04 19.11
C THR A 242 -18.04 -29.89 17.96
N VAL A 243 -18.48 -30.08 16.72
CA VAL A 243 -17.66 -29.90 15.51
C VAL A 243 -17.10 -28.49 15.44
N ALA A 244 -17.93 -27.46 15.57
CA ALA A 244 -17.51 -26.07 15.47
C ALA A 244 -16.50 -25.69 16.57
N ARG A 245 -16.69 -26.18 17.80
CA ARG A 245 -15.75 -25.95 18.92
C ARG A 245 -14.38 -26.58 18.70
N ILE A 246 -14.34 -27.84 18.27
CA ILE A 246 -13.08 -28.54 17.99
C ILE A 246 -12.36 -27.89 16.81
N LYS A 247 -13.10 -27.52 15.75
CA LYS A 247 -12.52 -26.79 14.61
C LYS A 247 -12.04 -25.40 14.99
N SER A 248 -12.70 -24.71 15.93
CA SER A 248 -12.25 -23.43 16.46
C SER A 248 -10.89 -23.56 17.16
N ASP A 249 -10.73 -24.54 18.05
CA ASP A 249 -9.44 -24.84 18.71
C ASP A 249 -8.34 -25.22 17.70
N TYR A 250 -8.72 -25.97 16.66
CA TYR A 250 -7.81 -26.39 15.59
C TYR A 250 -7.31 -25.19 14.77
N ARG A 251 -8.20 -24.27 14.37
CA ARG A 251 -7.86 -23.05 13.62
C ARG A 251 -7.01 -22.09 14.45
N GLU A 252 -7.33 -21.95 15.73
CA GLU A 252 -6.50 -21.18 16.66
C GLU A 252 -5.10 -21.79 16.79
N THR A 253 -4.99 -23.13 16.82
CA THR A 253 -3.69 -23.82 16.84
C THR A 253 -2.90 -23.58 15.54
N LEU A 254 -3.54 -23.64 14.37
CA LEU A 254 -2.90 -23.26 13.09
C LEU A 254 -2.41 -21.81 13.12
N SER A 255 -3.22 -20.89 13.64
CA SER A 255 -2.87 -19.48 13.79
C SER A 255 -1.66 -19.28 14.72
N ASP A 256 -1.61 -19.98 15.85
CA ASP A 256 -0.50 -19.94 16.79
C ASP A 256 0.80 -20.42 16.14
N LEU A 257 0.74 -21.55 15.43
CA LEU A 257 1.89 -22.16 14.76
C LEU A 257 2.41 -21.31 13.58
N HIS A 258 1.51 -20.69 12.82
CA HIS A 258 1.92 -19.81 11.72
C HIS A 258 2.57 -18.52 12.24
N LEU A 259 2.08 -17.96 13.35
CA LEU A 259 2.75 -16.82 13.99
C LEU A 259 4.18 -17.18 14.41
N GLU A 260 4.40 -18.37 14.97
CA GLU A 260 5.74 -18.85 15.35
C GLU A 260 6.66 -19.07 14.14
N TYR A 261 6.11 -19.57 13.03
CA TYR A 261 6.81 -19.65 11.74
C TYR A 261 7.28 -18.27 11.28
N MET A 262 6.40 -17.26 11.31
CA MET A 262 6.75 -15.88 10.93
C MET A 262 7.78 -15.28 11.88
N GLN A 263 7.62 -15.44 13.19
CA GLN A 263 8.58 -14.94 14.18
C GLN A 263 9.96 -15.58 14.06
N THR A 264 10.03 -16.83 13.59
CA THR A 264 11.32 -17.50 13.32
C THR A 264 12.06 -16.82 12.18
N TRP A 265 11.35 -16.47 11.10
CA TRP A 265 11.90 -15.73 9.97
C TRP A 265 12.29 -14.29 10.35
N VAL A 266 11.45 -13.58 11.11
CA VAL A 266 11.75 -12.23 11.60
C VAL A 266 13.04 -12.21 12.43
N LYS A 267 13.17 -13.11 13.40
CA LYS A 267 14.40 -13.23 14.21
C LYS A 267 15.63 -13.57 13.37
N TRP A 268 15.46 -14.36 12.31
CA TRP A 268 16.56 -14.65 11.40
C TRP A 268 17.00 -13.40 10.62
N ALA A 269 16.06 -12.63 10.09
CA ALA A 269 16.36 -11.38 9.36
C ALA A 269 17.07 -10.35 10.27
N GLU A 270 16.59 -10.20 11.52
CA GLU A 270 17.19 -9.31 12.51
C GLU A 270 18.65 -9.68 12.84
N ARG A 271 19.00 -10.98 12.90
CA ARG A 271 20.40 -11.42 13.09
C ARG A 271 21.32 -10.97 11.97
N TRP A 272 20.77 -10.78 10.77
CA TRP A 272 21.48 -10.28 9.60
C TRP A 272 21.42 -8.76 9.46
N GLY A 273 20.81 -8.05 10.42
CA GLY A 273 20.64 -6.59 10.38
C GLY A 273 19.56 -6.11 9.42
N CYS A 274 18.73 -7.01 8.89
CA CYS A 274 17.61 -6.68 8.01
C CYS A 274 16.33 -6.50 8.83
N THR A 275 15.45 -5.60 8.38
CA THR A 275 14.04 -5.62 8.80
C THR A 275 13.25 -6.64 7.97
N THR A 276 11.95 -6.78 8.22
CA THR A 276 11.06 -7.67 7.44
C THR A 276 9.86 -6.92 6.89
N ARG A 277 9.42 -7.25 5.67
CA ARG A 277 8.19 -6.75 5.04
C ARG A 277 7.26 -7.92 4.74
N ASN A 278 6.03 -7.91 5.24
CA ASN A 278 5.16 -9.09 5.17
C ASN A 278 3.73 -8.76 4.75
N GLN A 279 3.24 -9.50 3.75
CA GLN A 279 1.83 -9.58 3.39
C GLN A 279 1.17 -10.74 4.12
N ALA A 280 0.49 -10.44 5.24
CA ALA A 280 -0.14 -11.47 6.08
C ALA A 280 -1.47 -12.00 5.53
N HIS A 281 -2.15 -11.25 4.67
CA HIS A 281 -3.45 -11.63 4.13
C HIS A 281 -3.39 -12.95 3.34
N GLY A 282 -4.53 -13.63 3.25
CA GLY A 282 -4.65 -15.01 2.78
C GLY A 282 -4.44 -16.06 3.87
N ALA A 283 -3.67 -15.74 4.93
CA ALA A 283 -3.35 -16.71 5.97
C ALA A 283 -4.60 -17.11 6.77
N PRO A 284 -4.77 -18.41 7.10
CA PRO A 284 -5.87 -18.87 7.95
C PRO A 284 -5.56 -18.64 9.43
N ALA A 285 -5.25 -17.40 9.79
CA ALA A 285 -4.68 -17.00 11.07
C ALA A 285 -5.07 -15.55 11.42
N ASN A 286 -4.80 -15.12 12.66
CA ASN A 286 -5.07 -13.75 13.07
C ASN A 286 -4.16 -12.75 12.34
N LEU A 287 -4.72 -12.08 11.31
CA LEU A 287 -3.97 -11.16 10.46
C LEU A 287 -3.33 -9.99 11.23
N LEU A 288 -3.99 -9.46 12.27
CA LEU A 288 -3.45 -8.35 13.06
C LEU A 288 -2.18 -8.76 13.79
N ASP A 289 -2.14 -9.98 14.35
CA ASP A 289 -0.95 -10.52 15.01
C ASP A 289 0.19 -10.79 14.02
N LEU A 290 -0.13 -11.31 12.83
CA LEU A 290 0.86 -11.60 11.80
C LEU A 290 1.48 -10.33 11.21
N TYR A 291 0.66 -9.31 10.92
CA TYR A 291 1.14 -7.99 10.54
C TYR A 291 1.98 -7.37 11.69
N ALA A 292 1.52 -7.47 12.93
CA ALA A 292 2.26 -6.99 14.08
C ALA A 292 3.56 -7.77 14.36
N ALA A 293 3.80 -8.92 13.72
CA ALA A 293 5.05 -9.67 13.86
C ALA A 293 6.18 -9.15 12.95
N SER A 294 5.90 -8.60 11.76
CA SER A 294 6.93 -8.16 10.79
C SER A 294 7.40 -6.72 11.03
N GLY A 295 8.63 -6.36 10.67
CA GLY A 295 9.13 -4.99 10.86
C GLY A 295 8.29 -3.92 10.15
N ILE A 296 7.82 -4.23 8.94
CA ILE A 296 6.96 -3.41 8.09
C ILE A 296 5.75 -4.28 7.69
N PRO A 297 4.55 -4.01 8.22
CA PRO A 297 3.31 -4.63 7.75
C PRO A 297 3.02 -4.18 6.31
N GLU A 298 2.57 -5.10 5.46
CA GLU A 298 2.23 -4.77 4.08
C GLU A 298 0.86 -5.32 3.64
N THR A 299 0.03 -4.47 3.04
CA THR A 299 -1.20 -4.90 2.34
C THR A 299 -1.01 -4.96 0.82
N GLU A 300 -2.07 -5.22 0.08
CA GLU A 300 -2.06 -5.12 -1.38
C GLU A 300 -3.30 -4.36 -1.91
N THR A 301 -3.22 -3.90 -3.16
CA THR A 301 -4.37 -3.42 -3.93
C THR A 301 -4.53 -4.23 -5.21
N PHE A 302 -5.62 -4.98 -5.28
CA PHE A 302 -5.95 -5.78 -6.44
C PHE A 302 -7.21 -5.28 -7.15
N GLY A 303 -7.13 -5.07 -8.45
CA GLY A 303 -8.26 -4.56 -9.25
C GLY A 303 -8.35 -3.04 -9.34
N ALA A 304 -9.41 -2.55 -10.00
CA ALA A 304 -9.57 -1.13 -10.37
C ALA A 304 -10.83 -0.52 -9.75
N THR A 305 -10.64 0.37 -8.77
CA THR A 305 -11.73 0.99 -8.00
C THR A 305 -12.59 1.90 -8.89
N PRO A 306 -13.93 1.83 -8.83
CA PRO A 306 -14.83 2.68 -9.60
C PRO A 306 -15.07 3.99 -8.86
N PHE A 307 -14.04 4.83 -8.79
CA PHE A 307 -14.14 6.15 -8.15
C PHE A 307 -15.20 7.02 -8.83
N LYS A 308 -15.90 7.84 -8.04
CA LYS A 308 -16.93 8.76 -8.53
C LYS A 308 -16.38 10.08 -9.08
N ILE A 309 -15.07 10.15 -9.31
CA ILE A 309 -14.39 11.37 -9.73
C ILE A 309 -14.65 11.57 -11.24
N PRO A 310 -15.25 12.70 -11.66
CA PRO A 310 -15.56 12.96 -13.07
C PRO A 310 -14.29 12.98 -13.93
N GLY A 311 -14.36 12.34 -15.10
CA GLY A 311 -13.23 12.28 -16.03
C GLY A 311 -12.24 11.14 -15.76
N ILE A 312 -12.35 10.37 -14.67
CA ILE A 312 -11.62 9.11 -14.54
C ILE A 312 -12.09 8.17 -15.63
N ARG A 313 -11.17 7.80 -16.51
CA ARG A 313 -11.43 6.81 -17.55
C ARG A 313 -11.34 5.44 -16.92
N ARG A 314 -12.41 4.67 -16.96
CA ARG A 314 -12.46 3.28 -16.50
C ARG A 314 -13.29 2.47 -17.48
N ASP A 315 -12.62 1.85 -18.45
CA ASP A 315 -13.27 0.98 -19.42
C ASP A 315 -13.53 -0.39 -18.80
N SER A 316 -14.80 -0.72 -18.61
CA SER A 316 -15.23 -2.00 -18.04
C SER A 316 -14.85 -3.21 -18.90
N THR A 317 -14.58 -3.02 -20.19
CA THR A 317 -14.11 -4.10 -21.08
C THR A 317 -12.63 -4.40 -20.92
N ASN A 318 -11.88 -3.54 -20.23
CA ASN A 318 -10.44 -3.66 -20.06
C ASN A 318 -10.03 -4.18 -18.67
N ILE A 319 -10.97 -4.46 -17.78
CA ILE A 319 -10.71 -4.75 -16.36
C ILE A 319 -11.52 -5.95 -15.88
N ARG A 320 -10.98 -6.68 -14.91
CA ARG A 320 -11.74 -7.71 -14.18
C ARG A 320 -12.77 -7.09 -13.23
N SER A 321 -13.72 -7.90 -12.78
CA SER A 321 -14.76 -7.53 -11.79
C SER A 321 -14.25 -7.45 -10.35
N ASP A 322 -12.96 -7.70 -10.11
CA ASP A 322 -12.37 -7.66 -8.77
C ASP A 322 -12.06 -6.20 -8.38
N PHE A 323 -12.34 -5.85 -7.12
CA PHE A 323 -12.17 -4.51 -6.59
C PHE A 323 -11.33 -4.51 -5.31
N PRO A 324 -10.44 -3.51 -5.13
CA PRO A 324 -9.75 -3.32 -3.86
C PRO A 324 -10.74 -3.11 -2.71
N GLN A 325 -10.38 -3.56 -1.51
CA GLN A 325 -11.23 -3.45 -0.32
C GLN A 325 -10.54 -2.61 0.76
N PRO A 326 -10.87 -1.31 0.87
CA PRO A 326 -10.23 -0.38 1.81
C PRO A 326 -10.18 -0.83 3.27
N LEU A 327 -11.16 -1.62 3.72
CA LEU A 327 -11.17 -2.14 5.10
C LEU A 327 -10.09 -3.18 5.36
N ILE A 328 -9.72 -3.98 4.36
CA ILE A 328 -8.61 -4.94 4.50
C ILE A 328 -7.28 -4.19 4.59
N ASN A 329 -7.10 -3.12 3.81
CA ASN A 329 -5.91 -2.27 3.89
C ASN A 329 -5.73 -1.70 5.30
N SER A 330 -6.83 -1.33 5.96
CA SER A 330 -6.82 -0.85 7.34
C SER A 330 -6.36 -1.91 8.36
N MET A 331 -6.44 -3.21 8.06
CA MET A 331 -5.92 -4.25 8.98
C MET A 331 -4.39 -4.13 9.16
N ALA A 332 -3.66 -3.85 8.07
CA ALA A 332 -2.21 -3.68 8.10
C ALA A 332 -1.80 -2.40 8.86
N SER A 333 -2.48 -1.28 8.58
CA SER A 333 -2.21 -0.03 9.29
C SER A 333 -2.60 -0.08 10.76
N SER A 334 -3.73 -0.71 11.09
CA SER A 334 -4.13 -0.94 12.49
C SER A 334 -3.12 -1.76 13.26
N ALA A 335 -2.63 -2.87 12.68
CA ALA A 335 -1.59 -3.67 13.32
C ALA A 335 -0.30 -2.87 13.54
N ALA A 336 0.08 -2.01 12.60
CA ALA A 336 1.24 -1.13 12.74
C ALA A 336 1.04 -0.08 13.84
N HIS A 337 -0.09 0.63 13.84
CA HIS A 337 -0.40 1.67 14.83
C HIS A 337 -0.44 1.10 16.25
N VAL A 338 -1.16 -0.02 16.44
CA VAL A 338 -1.26 -0.72 17.74
C VAL A 338 0.11 -1.21 18.22
N ALA A 339 0.97 -1.67 17.30
CA ALA A 339 2.32 -2.13 17.61
C ALA A 339 3.39 -1.01 17.66
N GLY A 340 3.00 0.25 17.42
CA GLY A 340 3.93 1.39 17.43
C GLY A 340 4.90 1.46 16.25
N LYS A 341 4.55 0.89 15.09
CA LYS A 341 5.37 0.88 13.86
C LYS A 341 5.04 2.06 12.97
N ASN A 342 6.06 2.66 12.37
CA ASN A 342 5.88 3.85 11.55
C ASN A 342 5.58 3.56 10.07
N LEU A 343 6.26 2.58 9.48
CA LEU A 343 6.13 2.25 8.06
C LEU A 343 5.06 1.19 7.84
N ILE A 344 4.14 1.47 6.93
CA ILE A 344 3.05 0.58 6.53
C ILE A 344 3.04 0.55 5.00
N ALA A 345 3.39 -0.61 4.46
CA ALA A 345 3.59 -0.76 3.03
C ALA A 345 2.34 -1.24 2.30
N ALA A 346 2.30 -1.03 0.99
CA ALA A 346 1.33 -1.66 0.12
C ALA A 346 1.92 -2.02 -1.24
N GLU A 347 1.70 -3.27 -1.65
CA GLU A 347 1.78 -3.64 -3.05
C GLU A 347 0.66 -2.94 -3.83
N THR A 348 1.07 -2.05 -4.73
CA THR A 348 0.22 -1.00 -5.27
C THR A 348 0.00 -1.18 -6.76
N CYS A 349 -1.28 -1.09 -7.17
CA CYS A 349 -1.73 -1.21 -8.55
C CYS A 349 -1.46 -2.59 -9.17
N THR A 350 -1.66 -3.67 -8.39
CA THR A 350 -1.63 -5.06 -8.87
C THR A 350 -2.85 -5.32 -9.74
N TRP A 351 -2.70 -4.94 -11.01
CA TRP A 351 -3.80 -4.95 -11.95
C TRP A 351 -3.67 -6.07 -12.96
N VAL A 352 -4.80 -6.73 -13.20
CA VAL A 352 -5.03 -7.61 -14.35
C VAL A 352 -6.05 -6.92 -15.25
N ARG A 353 -5.54 -6.01 -16.07
CA ARG A 353 -6.26 -5.23 -17.09
C ARG A 353 -5.49 -5.33 -18.41
N ASN A 354 -5.99 -4.69 -19.48
CA ASN A 354 -5.19 -4.60 -20.70
C ASN A 354 -3.87 -3.86 -20.42
N HIS A 355 -2.75 -4.51 -20.73
CA HIS A 355 -1.41 -3.93 -20.56
C HIS A 355 -1.31 -2.60 -21.34
N PHE A 356 -0.49 -1.68 -20.83
CA PHE A 356 -0.20 -0.39 -21.48
C PHE A 356 -1.41 0.55 -21.68
N HIS A 357 -2.55 0.26 -21.03
CA HIS A 357 -3.72 1.15 -20.96
C HIS A 357 -3.83 1.92 -19.64
N SER A 358 -2.89 1.68 -18.71
CA SER A 358 -2.83 2.31 -17.40
C SER A 358 -2.33 3.76 -17.51
N THR A 359 -3.00 4.68 -16.80
CA THR A 359 -2.64 6.11 -16.81
C THR A 359 -2.23 6.59 -15.42
N LEU A 360 -1.39 7.63 -15.33
CA LEU A 360 -1.04 8.26 -14.05
C LEU A 360 -2.29 8.80 -13.31
N SER A 361 -3.26 9.31 -14.07
CA SER A 361 -4.54 9.79 -13.53
C SER A 361 -5.43 8.70 -12.92
N GLN A 362 -5.25 7.43 -13.30
CA GLN A 362 -5.91 6.29 -12.66
C GLN A 362 -5.16 5.81 -11.43
N ILE A 363 -3.82 5.93 -11.42
CA ILE A 363 -2.98 5.48 -10.31
C ILE A 363 -3.16 6.37 -9.08
N LYS A 364 -3.19 7.70 -9.25
CA LYS A 364 -3.30 8.65 -8.13
C LYS A 364 -4.45 8.35 -7.15
N PRO A 365 -5.71 8.18 -7.58
CA PRO A 365 -6.80 7.94 -6.63
C PRO A 365 -6.72 6.59 -5.90
N GLU A 366 -6.09 5.55 -6.48
CA GLU A 366 -5.82 4.31 -5.73
C GLU A 366 -4.81 4.56 -4.60
N ILE A 367 -3.77 5.35 -4.87
CA ILE A 367 -2.77 5.74 -3.86
C ILE A 367 -3.41 6.63 -2.78
N ASP A 368 -4.25 7.59 -3.17
CA ASP A 368 -4.97 8.42 -2.21
C ASP A 368 -5.85 7.57 -1.31
N GLN A 369 -6.53 6.57 -1.87
CA GLN A 369 -7.29 5.61 -1.08
C GLN A 369 -6.37 4.83 -0.13
N LEU A 370 -5.19 4.38 -0.54
CA LEU A 370 -4.24 3.72 0.37
C LEU A 370 -3.83 4.64 1.53
N PHE A 371 -3.48 5.89 1.24
CA PHE A 371 -3.12 6.90 2.24
C PHE A 371 -4.25 7.16 3.25
N LEU A 372 -5.49 7.29 2.77
CA LEU A 372 -6.69 7.42 3.62
C LEU A 372 -6.92 6.21 4.55
N ASN A 373 -6.34 5.06 4.22
CA ASN A 373 -6.42 3.84 5.03
C ASN A 373 -5.18 3.59 5.89
N GLY A 374 -4.29 4.57 6.03
CA GLY A 374 -3.13 4.53 6.92
C GLY A 374 -1.86 3.95 6.30
N ILE A 375 -1.90 3.54 5.02
CA ILE A 375 -0.68 3.16 4.30
C ILE A 375 0.17 4.41 4.11
N ASN A 376 1.49 4.29 4.22
CA ASN A 376 2.40 5.42 4.02
C ASN A 376 3.71 5.03 3.33
N HIS A 377 3.81 3.82 2.75
CA HIS A 377 4.99 3.33 2.04
C HIS A 377 4.59 2.54 0.77
N ILE A 378 4.46 3.20 -0.37
CA ILE A 378 3.93 2.66 -1.62
C ILE A 378 4.98 1.82 -2.36
N PHE A 379 4.60 0.63 -2.83
CA PHE A 379 5.41 -0.22 -3.70
C PHE A 379 4.65 -0.55 -4.99
N PHE A 380 5.07 -0.04 -6.14
CA PHE A 380 4.44 -0.40 -7.41
C PHE A 380 4.70 -1.87 -7.75
N HIS A 381 3.66 -2.57 -8.22
CA HIS A 381 3.73 -3.92 -8.78
C HIS A 381 3.75 -3.89 -10.32
N GLY A 382 4.88 -3.77 -11.00
CA GLY A 382 6.23 -3.42 -10.56
C GLY A 382 7.05 -3.02 -11.79
N THR A 383 8.35 -2.85 -11.62
CA THR A 383 9.27 -2.52 -12.70
C THR A 383 10.10 -3.75 -13.00
N ALA A 384 9.79 -4.51 -14.07
CA ALA A 384 10.60 -5.67 -14.43
C ALA A 384 12.04 -5.27 -14.78
N TYR A 385 13.03 -6.06 -14.36
CA TYR A 385 14.39 -5.90 -14.85
C TYR A 385 14.39 -6.09 -16.36
N SER A 386 14.95 -5.14 -17.09
CA SER A 386 15.20 -5.27 -18.52
C SER A 386 16.62 -4.78 -18.82
N PRO A 387 17.44 -5.55 -19.57
CA PRO A 387 18.69 -5.05 -20.12
C PRO A 387 18.46 -3.80 -20.99
N ALA A 388 19.41 -2.86 -21.01
CA ALA A 388 19.32 -1.64 -21.82
C ALA A 388 19.28 -1.94 -23.32
N ASP A 389 19.94 -3.02 -23.76
CA ASP A 389 20.02 -3.48 -25.14
C ASP A 389 18.84 -4.36 -25.59
N ALA A 390 17.95 -4.76 -24.67
CA ALA A 390 16.77 -5.52 -25.05
C ALA A 390 15.92 -4.71 -26.06
N PRO A 391 15.33 -5.32 -27.11
CA PRO A 391 14.41 -4.62 -27.99
C PRO A 391 13.19 -4.09 -27.23
N TRP A 392 12.63 -2.95 -27.66
CA TRP A 392 11.36 -2.45 -27.08
C TRP A 392 10.23 -3.48 -27.29
N PRO A 393 9.38 -3.79 -26.29
CA PRO A 393 9.14 -3.06 -25.05
C PRO A 393 10.05 -3.40 -23.86
N GLY A 394 11.07 -4.23 -24.06
CA GLY A 394 11.92 -4.75 -22.99
C GLY A 394 11.31 -5.97 -22.33
N TRP A 395 11.82 -6.33 -21.16
CA TRP A 395 11.28 -7.43 -20.37
C TRP A 395 10.11 -6.97 -19.51
N LEU A 396 9.07 -7.78 -19.39
CA LEU A 396 7.78 -7.42 -18.81
C LEU A 396 7.21 -8.54 -17.95
N PHE A 397 6.37 -8.18 -17.00
CA PHE A 397 5.70 -9.11 -16.09
C PHE A 397 4.21 -9.24 -16.43
N TYR A 398 3.51 -10.25 -15.88
CA TYR A 398 2.10 -10.47 -16.22
C TYR A 398 1.16 -9.36 -15.71
N ALA A 399 1.58 -8.57 -14.73
CA ALA A 399 0.75 -7.49 -14.21
C ALA A 399 0.83 -6.26 -15.12
N SER A 400 -0.35 -5.72 -15.40
CA SER A 400 -0.61 -4.81 -16.52
C SER A 400 -0.28 -3.34 -16.28
N LEU A 401 0.21 -2.97 -15.10
CA LEU A 401 0.62 -1.60 -14.80
C LEU A 401 1.82 -1.18 -15.68
N GLU A 402 2.83 -2.06 -15.78
CA GLU A 402 4.06 -1.82 -16.55
C GLU A 402 4.72 -0.48 -16.22
N TYR A 403 4.91 -0.19 -14.93
CA TYR A 403 5.54 1.04 -14.44
C TYR A 403 7.06 0.96 -14.61
N ASN A 404 7.53 1.10 -15.85
CA ASN A 404 8.93 0.89 -16.21
C ASN A 404 9.45 1.95 -17.21
N PRO A 405 10.78 2.12 -17.33
CA PRO A 405 11.41 3.14 -18.17
C PRO A 405 11.08 3.13 -19.66
N ARG A 406 10.51 2.05 -20.18
CA ARG A 406 10.22 1.87 -21.61
C ARG A 406 8.77 2.15 -21.94
N ASN A 407 7.91 2.26 -20.92
CA ASN A 407 6.52 2.66 -21.07
C ASN A 407 6.45 4.20 -21.18
N ALA A 408 5.65 4.73 -22.11
CA ALA A 408 5.56 6.18 -22.36
C ALA A 408 5.19 6.99 -21.11
N ILE A 409 4.36 6.42 -20.22
CA ILE A 409 3.96 7.09 -18.96
C ILE A 409 5.15 7.38 -18.01
N TRP A 410 6.30 6.71 -18.21
CA TRP A 410 7.51 6.94 -17.42
C TRP A 410 8.07 8.35 -17.56
N HIS A 411 7.81 8.99 -18.69
CA HIS A 411 8.26 10.36 -18.94
C HIS A 411 7.75 11.34 -17.87
N ASP A 412 6.50 11.18 -17.46
CA ASP A 412 5.83 12.03 -16.47
C ASP A 412 5.68 11.35 -15.10
N ALA A 413 6.22 10.13 -14.93
CA ALA A 413 6.29 9.41 -13.66
C ALA A 413 6.95 10.20 -12.52
N PRO A 414 8.02 11.01 -12.73
CA PRO A 414 8.61 11.82 -11.67
C PRO A 414 7.59 12.69 -10.92
N PHE A 415 6.59 13.25 -11.61
CA PHE A 415 5.59 14.10 -10.95
C PHE A 415 4.68 13.33 -9.99
N LEU A 416 4.33 12.08 -10.35
CA LEU A 416 3.58 11.19 -9.46
C LEU A 416 4.45 10.78 -8.27
N ASN A 417 5.72 10.45 -8.50
CA ASN A 417 6.63 10.05 -7.43
C ASN A 417 6.95 11.19 -6.45
N ASP A 418 7.07 12.43 -6.94
CA ASP A 418 7.20 13.62 -6.09
C ASP A 418 5.94 13.88 -5.27
N TYR A 419 4.76 13.63 -5.83
CA TYR A 419 3.48 13.70 -5.12
C TYR A 419 3.43 12.68 -3.99
N ILE A 420 3.74 11.41 -4.29
CA ILE A 420 3.84 10.33 -3.30
C ILE A 420 4.83 10.72 -2.21
N THR A 421 6.01 11.22 -2.60
CA THR A 421 7.08 11.59 -1.66
C THR A 421 6.63 12.64 -0.65
N ARG A 422 5.95 13.69 -1.11
CA ARG A 422 5.39 14.74 -0.24
C ARG A 422 4.27 14.24 0.66
N CYS A 423 3.39 13.38 0.14
CA CYS A 423 2.33 12.77 0.95
C CYS A 423 2.94 11.86 2.04
N GLN A 424 3.88 11.00 1.68
CA GLN A 424 4.53 10.07 2.60
C GLN A 424 5.38 10.79 3.64
N SER A 425 6.06 11.91 3.31
CA SER A 425 6.81 12.67 4.32
C SER A 425 5.90 13.23 5.43
N ILE A 426 4.66 13.61 5.09
CA ILE A 426 3.65 13.97 6.09
C ILE A 426 3.12 12.72 6.81
N LEU A 427 2.76 11.66 6.06
CA LEU A 427 2.10 10.47 6.61
C LEU A 427 3.02 9.56 7.42
N GLN A 428 4.34 9.72 7.30
CA GLN A 428 5.36 9.06 8.12
C GLN A 428 5.85 9.95 9.28
N SER A 429 5.43 11.23 9.33
CA SER A 429 5.75 12.15 10.44
C SER A 429 4.73 12.07 11.58
N GLY A 430 5.15 12.37 12.81
CA GLY A 430 4.24 12.36 13.97
C GLY A 430 3.63 10.97 14.24
N LYS A 431 2.47 10.94 14.90
CA LYS A 431 1.77 9.70 15.30
C LYS A 431 0.37 9.62 14.69
N PRO A 432 -0.15 8.42 14.39
CA PRO A 432 -1.56 8.27 14.02
C PRO A 432 -2.48 8.80 15.15
N ASP A 433 -3.60 9.43 14.79
CA ASP A 433 -4.56 10.01 15.75
C ASP A 433 -5.92 9.28 15.73
N ASN A 434 -5.87 7.94 15.70
CA ASN A 434 -7.05 7.08 15.80
C ASN A 434 -7.45 6.95 17.28
N GLN A 435 -8.68 7.29 17.63
CA GLN A 435 -9.14 7.36 19.03
C GLN A 435 -10.00 6.17 19.47
N VAL A 436 -10.32 5.26 18.53
CA VAL A 436 -11.12 4.06 18.81
C VAL A 436 -10.31 2.81 18.47
N ALA A 437 -10.19 1.89 19.42
CA ALA A 437 -9.79 0.52 19.14
C ALA A 437 -11.05 -0.33 18.90
N LEU A 438 -11.24 -0.83 17.68
CA LEU A 438 -12.34 -1.72 17.31
C LEU A 438 -11.88 -3.18 17.45
N TYR A 439 -12.44 -3.89 18.42
CA TYR A 439 -12.12 -5.30 18.61
C TYR A 439 -12.54 -6.14 17.40
N TRP A 440 -11.63 -6.98 16.90
CA TRP A 440 -11.91 -7.92 15.83
C TRP A 440 -12.19 -9.33 16.39
N PRO A 441 -13.46 -9.78 16.45
CA PRO A 441 -13.85 -11.05 17.06
C PRO A 441 -13.55 -12.24 16.12
N ILE A 442 -12.28 -12.60 15.96
CA ILE A 442 -11.87 -13.66 15.02
C ILE A 442 -12.54 -15.02 15.30
N TYR A 443 -12.90 -15.31 16.56
CA TYR A 443 -13.57 -16.55 16.92
C TYR A 443 -14.98 -16.69 16.31
N ASP A 444 -15.62 -15.58 15.93
CA ASP A 444 -16.89 -15.65 15.17
C ASP A 444 -16.70 -16.28 13.79
N LEU A 445 -15.51 -16.15 13.20
CA LEU A 445 -15.13 -16.82 11.96
C LEU A 445 -14.74 -18.27 12.26
N TRP A 446 -13.86 -18.49 13.24
CA TRP A 446 -13.34 -19.81 13.56
C TRP A 446 -14.37 -20.77 14.16
N HIS A 447 -15.53 -20.29 14.64
CA HIS A 447 -16.63 -21.14 15.10
C HIS A 447 -17.56 -21.59 13.96
N ALA A 448 -17.00 -21.95 12.81
CA ALA A 448 -17.75 -22.52 11.68
C ALA A 448 -17.66 -24.05 11.65
N VAL A 449 -18.75 -24.71 11.26
CA VAL A 449 -18.80 -26.17 11.06
C VAL A 449 -18.05 -26.62 9.81
N ASP A 450 -17.99 -25.78 8.78
CA ASP A 450 -17.47 -26.15 7.46
C ASP A 450 -15.96 -25.87 7.32
N GLY A 451 -15.28 -26.73 6.56
CA GLY A 451 -13.84 -26.62 6.28
C GLY A 451 -12.94 -26.90 7.49
N MET A 452 -11.67 -27.19 7.26
CA MET A 452 -10.66 -27.28 8.33
C MET A 452 -9.96 -25.93 8.51
N GLN A 453 -9.43 -25.38 7.43
CA GLN A 453 -8.84 -24.04 7.38
C GLN A 453 -9.84 -23.00 6.83
N GLN A 454 -9.64 -21.73 7.18
CA GLN A 454 -10.40 -20.59 6.66
C GLN A 454 -9.44 -19.50 6.20
N GLN A 455 -9.19 -19.42 4.89
CA GLN A 455 -8.29 -18.43 4.31
C GLN A 455 -8.94 -17.05 4.30
N LEU A 456 -8.20 -16.04 4.74
CA LEU A 456 -8.66 -14.64 4.84
C LEU A 456 -8.10 -13.82 3.66
N THR A 457 -8.53 -14.16 2.44
CA THR A 457 -8.00 -13.59 1.19
C THR A 457 -8.53 -12.17 0.92
N VAL A 458 -7.84 -11.40 0.09
CA VAL A 458 -8.33 -10.09 -0.37
C VAL A 458 -9.38 -10.20 -1.49
N HIS A 459 -9.36 -11.29 -2.26
CA HIS A 459 -10.29 -11.53 -3.36
C HIS A 459 -11.68 -11.94 -2.89
N HIS A 460 -11.78 -12.50 -1.68
CA HIS A 460 -13.02 -12.90 -1.01
C HIS A 460 -13.10 -12.23 0.36
N PRO A 461 -13.41 -10.92 0.40
CA PRO A 461 -13.31 -10.09 1.60
C PRO A 461 -14.52 -10.23 2.56
N GLU A 462 -15.49 -11.10 2.25
CA GLU A 462 -16.76 -11.22 2.96
C GLU A 462 -16.58 -11.61 4.43
N TRP A 463 -15.48 -12.32 4.74
CA TRP A 463 -15.08 -12.64 6.12
C TRP A 463 -14.94 -11.38 6.99
N LEU A 464 -14.60 -10.22 6.40
CA LEU A 464 -14.58 -8.93 7.08
C LEU A 464 -15.82 -8.12 6.76
N THR A 465 -16.10 -7.86 5.48
CA THR A 465 -17.08 -6.85 5.05
C THR A 465 -18.52 -7.19 5.46
N GLU A 466 -18.86 -8.48 5.57
CA GLU A 466 -20.19 -8.92 5.98
C GLU A 466 -20.29 -9.17 7.49
N SER A 467 -19.16 -9.22 8.20
CA SER A 467 -19.10 -9.40 9.65
C SER A 467 -19.66 -8.18 10.40
N ALA A 468 -20.06 -8.37 11.66
CA ALA A 468 -20.48 -7.27 12.52
C ALA A 468 -19.35 -6.23 12.68
N CYS A 469 -18.11 -6.68 12.86
CA CYS A 469 -16.93 -5.84 12.96
C CYS A 469 -16.71 -4.99 11.70
N GLY A 470 -16.77 -5.59 10.51
CA GLY A 470 -16.62 -4.85 9.25
C GLY A 470 -17.75 -3.85 8.99
N LYS A 471 -19.00 -4.17 9.38
CA LYS A 471 -20.13 -3.22 9.32
C LYS A 471 -19.93 -2.04 10.25
N THR A 472 -19.47 -2.27 11.48
CA THR A 472 -19.11 -1.19 12.42
C THR A 472 -17.95 -0.35 11.88
N ALA A 473 -16.92 -0.96 11.31
CA ALA A 473 -15.80 -0.26 10.70
C ALA A 473 -16.22 0.60 9.48
N ALA A 474 -17.11 0.08 8.65
CA ALA A 474 -17.68 0.82 7.53
C ALA A 474 -18.52 2.01 8.01
N ASP A 475 -19.30 1.83 9.08
CA ASP A 475 -20.05 2.91 9.72
C ASP A 475 -19.11 3.98 10.28
N PHE A 476 -18.00 3.61 10.93
CA PHE A 476 -16.99 4.56 11.38
C PHE A 476 -16.43 5.41 10.24
N LYS A 477 -15.99 4.79 9.14
CA LYS A 477 -15.49 5.52 7.98
C LYS A 477 -16.55 6.45 7.38
N LYS A 478 -17.80 5.98 7.28
CA LYS A 478 -18.91 6.77 6.74
C LYS A 478 -19.18 8.02 7.57
N ASN A 479 -19.01 7.95 8.89
CA ASN A 479 -19.34 9.03 9.83
C ASN A 479 -18.11 9.81 10.35
N GLY A 480 -16.92 9.60 9.77
CA GLY A 480 -15.73 10.39 10.11
C GLY A 480 -15.10 10.01 11.45
N ILE A 481 -15.22 8.74 11.85
CA ILE A 481 -14.62 8.20 13.08
C ILE A 481 -13.34 7.46 12.70
N ALA A 482 -12.23 7.90 13.27
CA ALA A 482 -10.91 7.31 13.07
C ALA A 482 -10.68 6.16 14.07
N PHE A 483 -10.28 5.00 13.57
CA PHE A 483 -10.18 3.77 14.38
C PHE A 483 -9.02 2.88 13.94
N ASP A 484 -8.58 2.00 14.84
CA ASP A 484 -7.75 0.84 14.52
C ASP A 484 -8.44 -0.46 14.96
N PHE A 485 -8.30 -1.52 14.15
CA PHE A 485 -8.64 -2.86 14.60
C PHE A 485 -7.66 -3.37 15.66
N ILE A 486 -8.14 -4.15 16.63
CA ILE A 486 -7.31 -4.76 17.67
C ILE A 486 -7.66 -6.23 17.91
N SER A 487 -6.63 -7.07 18.07
CA SER A 487 -6.77 -8.51 18.35
C SER A 487 -6.87 -8.82 19.84
N ASP A 488 -7.30 -10.05 20.17
CA ASP A 488 -7.25 -10.62 21.53
C ASP A 488 -5.86 -10.50 22.16
N ARG A 489 -4.81 -10.90 21.44
CA ARG A 489 -3.43 -10.89 21.97
C ARG A 489 -2.94 -9.47 22.23
N GLN A 490 -3.21 -8.54 21.32
CA GLN A 490 -2.87 -7.13 21.48
C GLN A 490 -3.62 -6.50 22.67
N LEU A 491 -4.90 -6.81 22.84
CA LEU A 491 -5.69 -6.40 24.01
C LEU A 491 -5.11 -6.93 25.32
N ILE A 492 -4.84 -8.24 25.39
CA ILE A 492 -4.28 -8.90 26.58
C ILE A 492 -2.91 -8.31 26.93
N ALA A 493 -2.06 -8.06 25.93
CA ALA A 493 -0.76 -7.39 26.07
C ALA A 493 -0.88 -5.93 26.52
N GLY A 494 -2.09 -5.36 26.58
CA GLY A 494 -2.33 -4.00 27.05
C GLY A 494 -1.99 -2.93 26.01
N MET A 495 -2.01 -3.27 24.72
CA MET A 495 -1.72 -2.33 23.63
C MET A 495 -2.86 -1.35 23.36
N ALA A 496 -4.05 -1.55 23.95
CA ALA A 496 -5.19 -0.65 23.81
C ALA A 496 -5.10 0.64 24.67
N LYS A 497 -4.08 0.78 25.52
CA LYS A 497 -4.00 1.88 26.52
C LYS A 497 -3.94 3.28 25.89
N SER A 498 -3.48 3.40 24.64
CA SER A 498 -3.39 4.67 23.93
C SER A 498 -4.73 5.16 23.35
N TYR A 499 -5.75 4.31 23.33
CA TYR A 499 -7.04 4.63 22.73
C TYR A 499 -8.04 5.10 23.80
N PRO A 500 -8.65 6.29 23.67
CA PRO A 500 -9.71 6.74 24.59
C PRO A 500 -10.89 5.77 24.73
N ALA A 501 -11.28 5.10 23.64
CA ALA A 501 -12.40 4.18 23.62
C ALA A 501 -12.05 2.84 22.96
N ILE A 502 -12.62 1.75 23.50
CA ILE A 502 -12.64 0.42 22.89
C ILE A 502 -14.09 0.09 22.52
N VAL A 503 -14.32 -0.30 21.28
CA VAL A 503 -15.62 -0.75 20.81
C VAL A 503 -15.56 -2.23 20.53
N VAL A 504 -16.44 -2.98 21.20
CA VAL A 504 -16.65 -4.41 20.99
C VAL A 504 -17.91 -4.54 20.12
N PRO A 505 -17.77 -4.88 18.83
CA PRO A 505 -18.92 -5.07 17.96
C PRO A 505 -19.75 -6.27 18.44
N SER A 506 -20.95 -6.46 17.87
CA SER A 506 -21.75 -7.66 18.18
C SER A 506 -20.88 -8.91 17.96
N THR A 507 -20.63 -9.63 19.06
CA THR A 507 -19.65 -10.72 19.14
C THR A 507 -20.35 -11.96 19.65
N LYS A 508 -20.22 -13.08 18.94
CA LYS A 508 -20.83 -14.36 19.36
C LYS A 508 -19.90 -15.19 20.23
N TYR A 509 -18.60 -15.15 19.98
CA TYR A 509 -17.60 -15.92 20.73
C TYR A 509 -16.46 -15.02 21.19
N ILE A 510 -16.24 -14.98 22.51
CA ILE A 510 -15.16 -14.20 23.12
C ILE A 510 -14.39 -15.05 24.15
N PRO A 511 -13.05 -15.13 24.08
CA PRO A 511 -12.26 -15.81 25.09
C PRO A 511 -12.45 -15.18 26.48
N LEU A 512 -12.43 -16.03 27.51
CA LEU A 512 -12.58 -15.57 28.91
C LEU A 512 -11.51 -14.53 29.28
N ALA A 513 -10.25 -14.76 28.89
CA ALA A 513 -9.15 -13.83 29.13
C ALA A 513 -9.37 -12.46 28.45
N THR A 514 -9.94 -12.44 27.24
CA THR A 514 -10.20 -11.20 26.50
C THR A 514 -11.29 -10.39 27.18
N ILE A 515 -12.40 -11.02 27.59
CA ILE A 515 -13.46 -10.29 28.29
C ILE A 515 -13.04 -9.84 29.68
N GLU A 516 -12.29 -10.66 30.44
CA GLU A 516 -11.72 -10.24 31.73
C GLU A 516 -10.85 -9.00 31.57
N LYS A 517 -10.03 -8.97 30.51
CA LYS A 517 -9.20 -7.81 30.19
C LYS A 517 -10.03 -6.58 29.86
N LEU A 518 -11.06 -6.71 29.01
CA LEU A 518 -11.95 -5.60 28.64
C LEU A 518 -12.70 -5.04 29.86
N LEU A 519 -13.18 -5.91 30.75
CA LEU A 519 -13.85 -5.51 31.99
C LEU A 519 -12.86 -4.81 32.94
N ALA A 520 -11.65 -5.35 33.09
CA ALA A 520 -10.60 -4.70 33.88
C ALA A 520 -10.24 -3.32 33.31
N ILE A 521 -10.21 -3.15 31.98
CA ILE A 521 -10.02 -1.85 31.34
C ILE A 521 -11.17 -0.90 31.68
N ALA A 522 -12.42 -1.36 31.61
CA ALA A 522 -13.59 -0.55 31.94
C ALA A 522 -13.56 -0.01 33.39
N ASP A 523 -12.89 -0.70 34.33
CA ASP A 523 -12.70 -0.19 35.70
C ASP A 523 -11.69 0.97 35.79
N THR A 524 -10.82 1.15 34.79
CA THR A 524 -9.69 2.11 34.82
C THR A 524 -10.02 3.50 34.24
N ARG A 525 -11.31 3.83 34.09
CA ARG A 525 -11.87 5.03 33.43
C ARG A 525 -11.75 5.08 31.90
N GLN A 526 -11.06 4.13 31.27
CA GLN A 526 -11.09 3.97 29.82
C GLN A 526 -12.47 3.41 29.39
N ILE A 527 -13.04 3.96 28.33
CA ILE A 527 -14.40 3.63 27.91
C ILE A 527 -14.39 2.35 27.09
N VAL A 528 -15.21 1.38 27.48
CA VAL A 528 -15.43 0.13 26.73
C VAL A 528 -16.91 0.00 26.41
N ILE A 529 -17.24 -0.06 25.11
CA ILE A 529 -18.61 -0.08 24.61
C ILE A 529 -18.89 -1.44 23.98
N PHE A 530 -19.83 -2.20 24.54
CA PHE A 530 -20.34 -3.43 23.94
C PHE A 530 -21.57 -3.13 23.08
N LEU A 531 -21.55 -3.52 21.80
CA LEU A 531 -22.64 -3.24 20.87
C LEU A 531 -23.72 -4.34 20.88
N ASP A 532 -24.97 -3.87 20.99
CA ASP A 532 -26.24 -4.60 20.85
C ASP A 532 -26.50 -5.73 21.85
N SER A 533 -25.50 -6.51 22.29
CA SER A 533 -25.69 -7.65 23.17
C SER A 533 -24.41 -8.11 23.87
N LEU A 534 -24.56 -8.62 25.11
CA LEU A 534 -23.54 -9.37 25.83
C LEU A 534 -23.69 -10.89 25.68
N LEU A 535 -24.65 -11.37 24.86
CA LEU A 535 -24.96 -12.79 24.67
C LEU A 535 -23.87 -13.55 23.88
N ALA A 536 -22.61 -13.26 24.16
CA ALA A 536 -21.49 -14.03 23.68
C ALA A 536 -21.38 -15.34 24.47
N ASP A 537 -20.89 -16.37 23.81
CA ASP A 537 -20.42 -17.61 24.40
C ASP A 537 -18.88 -17.65 24.39
N VAL A 538 -18.30 -18.65 25.03
CA VAL A 538 -16.85 -18.89 24.98
C VAL A 538 -16.50 -19.76 23.75
N PRO A 539 -15.38 -19.48 23.07
CA PRO A 539 -14.87 -20.37 22.03
C PRO A 539 -14.29 -21.67 22.61
N GLY A 540 -13.97 -22.62 21.71
CA GLY A 540 -13.26 -23.85 22.05
C GLY A 540 -14.11 -24.95 22.71
N TYR A 541 -13.56 -26.16 22.75
CA TYR A 541 -14.22 -27.36 23.26
C TYR A 541 -13.87 -27.64 24.72
N PHE A 542 -12.59 -27.50 25.08
CA PHE A 542 -12.10 -27.87 26.40
C PHE A 542 -12.75 -27.02 27.49
N LYS A 543 -13.35 -27.68 28.49
CA LYS A 543 -14.02 -27.03 29.62
C LYS A 543 -15.08 -25.98 29.22
N ALA A 544 -15.64 -26.05 28.01
CA ALA A 544 -16.58 -25.05 27.50
C ALA A 544 -17.75 -24.76 28.46
N LYS A 545 -18.31 -25.78 29.12
CA LYS A 545 -19.37 -25.62 30.12
C LYS A 545 -18.92 -24.79 31.34
N GLN A 546 -17.70 -25.01 31.82
CA GLN A 546 -17.14 -24.28 32.96
C GLN A 546 -16.86 -22.83 32.55
N CYS A 547 -16.13 -22.62 31.44
CA CYS A 547 -15.80 -21.29 30.93
C CYS A 547 -17.07 -20.46 30.64
N ARG A 548 -18.14 -21.08 30.13
CA ARG A 548 -19.45 -20.44 29.94
C ARG A 548 -20.11 -20.04 31.26
N ALA A 549 -20.00 -20.87 32.30
CA ALA A 549 -20.52 -20.52 33.62
C ALA A 549 -19.74 -19.35 34.24
N GLU A 550 -18.42 -19.32 34.07
CA GLU A 550 -17.55 -18.22 34.49
C GLU A 550 -17.86 -16.92 33.73
N LEU A 551 -18.04 -16.98 32.41
CA LEU A 551 -18.45 -15.84 31.58
C LEU A 551 -19.78 -15.24 32.07
N LYS A 552 -20.79 -16.10 32.31
CA LYS A 552 -22.10 -15.66 32.83
C LYS A 552 -21.97 -15.01 34.20
N LYS A 553 -21.13 -15.56 35.08
CA LYS A 553 -20.84 -15.00 36.39
C LYS A 553 -20.20 -13.61 36.26
N LEU A 554 -19.18 -13.46 35.40
CA LEU A 554 -18.52 -12.17 35.15
C LEU A 554 -19.52 -11.11 34.65
N TYR A 555 -20.38 -11.43 33.69
CA TYR A 555 -21.38 -10.49 33.22
C TYR A 555 -22.40 -10.09 34.29
N PHE A 556 -22.84 -11.05 35.11
CA PHE A 556 -23.76 -10.78 36.21
C PHE A 556 -23.14 -9.87 37.29
N GLU A 557 -21.88 -10.13 37.65
CA GLU A 557 -21.18 -9.38 38.70
C GLU A 557 -20.76 -7.99 38.24
N ARG A 558 -20.26 -7.86 36.99
CA ARG A 558 -19.63 -6.64 36.49
C ARG A 558 -20.58 -5.73 35.73
N LYS A 559 -21.68 -6.27 35.16
CA LYS A 559 -22.74 -5.54 34.46
C LYS A 559 -22.19 -4.52 33.43
N PRO A 560 -21.39 -4.96 32.44
CA PRO A 560 -20.81 -4.05 31.46
C PRO A 560 -21.87 -3.29 30.67
N THR A 561 -21.53 -2.09 30.24
CA THR A 561 -22.43 -1.22 29.49
C THR A 561 -22.65 -1.74 28.08
N VAL A 562 -23.92 -1.92 27.72
CA VAL A 562 -24.36 -2.29 26.36
C VAL A 562 -25.02 -1.10 25.70
N VAL A 563 -24.64 -0.83 24.46
CA VAL A 563 -25.14 0.28 23.66
C VAL A 563 -25.75 -0.30 22.39
N GLU A 564 -26.98 0.10 22.07
CA GLU A 564 -27.56 -0.18 20.76
C GLU A 564 -26.73 0.51 19.67
N SER A 565 -26.38 -0.19 18.59
CA SER A 565 -25.52 0.31 17.51
C SER A 565 -25.96 1.67 16.95
N LYS A 566 -27.27 1.92 16.84
CA LYS A 566 -27.83 3.22 16.40
C LYS A 566 -27.47 4.41 17.30
N ASN A 567 -27.08 4.16 18.56
CA ASN A 567 -26.71 5.19 19.53
C ASN A 567 -25.18 5.33 19.69
N LEU A 568 -24.36 4.48 19.04
CA LEU A 568 -22.91 4.41 19.23
C LEU A 568 -22.22 5.77 19.14
N HIS A 569 -22.53 6.58 18.13
CA HIS A 569 -21.89 7.88 17.93
C HIS A 569 -22.10 8.84 19.11
N LYS A 570 -23.27 8.79 19.76
CA LYS A 570 -23.56 9.60 20.95
C LYS A 570 -22.64 9.23 22.12
N TYR A 571 -22.39 7.94 22.32
CA TYR A 571 -21.52 7.45 23.39
C TYR A 571 -20.05 7.73 23.09
N LEU A 572 -19.62 7.63 21.82
CA LEU A 572 -18.28 8.02 21.42
C LEU A 572 -18.03 9.53 21.60
N ALA A 573 -19.01 10.37 21.25
CA ALA A 573 -18.91 11.81 21.51
C ALA A 573 -18.81 12.11 23.01
N ALA A 574 -19.55 11.38 23.86
CA ALA A 574 -19.44 11.50 25.32
C ALA A 574 -18.10 10.97 25.88
N ALA A 575 -17.36 10.21 25.07
CA ALA A 575 -16.02 9.71 25.36
C ALA A 575 -14.90 10.64 24.85
N ASP A 576 -15.25 11.87 24.43
CA ASP A 576 -14.35 12.83 23.79
C ASP A 576 -13.64 12.27 22.54
N VAL A 577 -14.24 11.27 21.88
CA VAL A 577 -13.81 10.81 20.57
C VAL A 577 -14.23 11.85 19.54
N ILE A 578 -13.26 12.30 18.75
CA ILE A 578 -13.47 13.28 17.69
C ILE A 578 -14.16 12.59 16.52
N ILE A 579 -15.39 13.02 16.26
CA ILE A 579 -16.13 12.71 15.03
C ILE A 579 -15.87 13.85 14.07
N GLU A 580 -15.16 13.58 12.97
CA GLU A 580 -14.65 14.63 12.11
C GLU A 580 -15.74 15.22 11.19
N PRO A 581 -16.13 16.51 11.36
CA PRO A 581 -17.24 17.08 10.62
C PRO A 581 -17.01 17.18 9.11
N MET A 582 -15.75 17.27 8.66
CA MET A 582 -15.41 17.37 7.23
C MET A 582 -15.92 16.18 6.42
N LYS A 583 -16.12 15.02 7.06
CA LYS A 583 -16.69 13.85 6.38
C LYS A 583 -18.10 14.12 5.87
N MET A 584 -18.89 14.91 6.60
CA MET A 584 -20.24 15.33 6.18
C MET A 584 -20.21 16.35 5.05
N ALA A 585 -19.08 17.05 4.88
CA ALA A 585 -18.83 17.93 3.73
C ALA A 585 -18.37 17.17 2.47
N GLY A 586 -18.35 15.82 2.50
CA GLY A 586 -17.99 14.98 1.35
C GLY A 586 -16.49 14.69 1.20
N LEU A 587 -15.67 15.06 2.18
CA LEU A 587 -14.23 14.86 2.16
C LEU A 587 -13.80 13.59 2.91
N ASP A 588 -12.85 12.86 2.35
CA ASP A 588 -12.16 11.79 3.06
C ASP A 588 -10.87 12.32 3.67
N PHE A 589 -10.50 11.79 4.84
CA PHE A 589 -9.32 12.24 5.57
C PHE A 589 -8.63 11.12 6.33
N ILE A 590 -7.36 11.36 6.66
CA ILE A 590 -6.66 10.72 7.77
C ILE A 590 -5.92 11.79 8.57
N ARG A 591 -5.87 11.61 9.89
CA ARG A 591 -5.28 12.57 10.82
C ARG A 591 -4.07 11.98 11.54
N ARG A 592 -3.02 12.78 11.61
CA ARG A 592 -1.80 12.50 12.38
C ARG A 592 -1.54 13.63 13.35
N LYS A 593 -0.99 13.31 14.51
CA LYS A 593 -0.65 14.25 15.57
C LYS A 593 0.85 14.55 15.57
N HIS A 594 1.20 15.83 15.64
CA HIS A 594 2.55 16.32 15.92
C HIS A 594 2.58 17.11 17.23
N GLU A 595 3.74 17.63 17.63
CA GLU A 595 3.92 18.28 18.95
C GLU A 595 2.98 19.49 19.15
N GLU A 596 2.85 20.33 18.13
CA GLU A 596 2.07 21.58 18.18
C GLU A 596 0.63 21.48 17.62
N GLY A 597 0.17 20.31 17.17
CA GLY A 597 -1.13 20.17 16.51
C GLY A 597 -1.29 18.91 15.65
N TYR A 598 -1.90 19.06 14.47
CA TYR A 598 -2.27 17.92 13.62
C TYR A 598 -1.93 18.14 12.14
N HIS A 599 -1.67 17.04 11.44
CA HIS A 599 -1.72 16.96 9.99
C HIS A 599 -2.98 16.22 9.57
N TYR A 600 -3.74 16.84 8.68
CA TYR A 600 -4.82 16.21 7.94
C TYR A 600 -4.35 15.98 6.52
N PHE A 601 -4.28 14.73 6.08
CA PHE A 601 -4.30 14.44 4.65
C PHE A 601 -5.76 14.33 4.21
N ILE A 602 -6.17 15.14 3.25
CA ILE A 602 -7.55 15.24 2.77
C ILE A 602 -7.57 14.96 1.27
N ALA A 603 -8.44 14.06 0.83
CA ALA A 603 -8.68 13.79 -0.58
C ALA A 603 -10.18 13.90 -0.91
N ASN A 604 -10.51 14.59 -2.00
CA ASN A 604 -11.88 14.63 -2.51
C ASN A 604 -12.11 13.42 -3.44
N MET A 605 -12.54 12.31 -2.88
CA MET A 605 -12.85 11.08 -3.63
C MET A 605 -14.28 11.08 -4.22
N SER A 606 -15.02 12.18 -4.06
CA SER A 606 -16.43 12.33 -4.46
C SER A 606 -16.57 12.86 -5.90
N ALA A 607 -17.82 13.01 -6.34
CA ALA A 607 -18.14 13.66 -7.62
C ALA A 607 -18.26 15.19 -7.53
N GLU A 608 -18.36 15.71 -6.31
CA GLU A 608 -18.74 17.11 -6.05
C GLU A 608 -17.53 17.92 -5.63
N ALA A 609 -17.45 19.16 -6.11
CA ALA A 609 -16.44 20.10 -5.65
C ALA A 609 -16.81 20.63 -4.25
N VAL A 610 -15.78 20.84 -3.43
CA VAL A 610 -15.91 21.55 -2.15
C VAL A 610 -15.36 22.95 -2.32
N ASP A 611 -16.16 23.97 -1.99
CA ASP A 611 -15.78 25.38 -2.00
C ASP A 611 -16.51 26.08 -0.85
N GLY A 612 -15.86 26.23 0.30
CA GLY A 612 -16.49 26.82 1.46
C GLY A 612 -15.74 26.63 2.78
N TRP A 613 -16.40 27.06 3.85
CA TRP A 613 -15.93 26.88 5.22
C TRP A 613 -16.12 25.42 5.68
N ILE A 614 -15.04 24.79 6.11
CA ILE A 614 -14.98 23.42 6.59
C ILE A 614 -14.61 23.43 8.07
N THR A 615 -15.48 22.84 8.89
CA THR A 615 -15.23 22.65 10.32
C THR A 615 -14.33 21.45 10.54
N LEU A 616 -13.25 21.65 11.30
CA LEU A 616 -12.37 20.59 11.80
C LEU A 616 -12.83 20.10 13.18
N GLY A 617 -12.59 18.83 13.45
CA GLY A 617 -12.86 18.20 14.74
C GLY A 617 -11.92 18.62 15.87
N VAL A 618 -10.87 19.39 15.55
CA VAL A 618 -9.87 19.91 16.50
C VAL A 618 -9.90 21.43 16.57
N GLN A 619 -9.56 21.97 17.74
CA GLN A 619 -9.34 23.40 17.92
C GLN A 619 -7.95 23.80 17.40
N LEU A 620 -7.87 25.00 16.83
CA LEU A 620 -6.65 25.53 16.23
C LEU A 620 -6.56 27.06 16.40
N LYS A 621 -5.34 27.53 16.62
CA LYS A 621 -4.98 28.95 16.58
C LYS A 621 -4.63 29.39 15.16
N ASN A 622 -3.93 28.53 14.41
CA ASN A 622 -3.63 28.72 12.99
C ASN A 622 -3.68 27.40 12.22
N ALA A 623 -3.90 27.49 10.92
CA ALA A 623 -3.74 26.39 9.97
C ALA A 623 -2.96 26.82 8.72
N VAL A 624 -2.20 25.88 8.16
CA VAL A 624 -1.45 26.02 6.92
C VAL A 624 -1.95 24.97 5.93
N ILE A 625 -2.20 25.38 4.70
CA ILE A 625 -2.53 24.50 3.58
C ILE A 625 -1.25 24.19 2.82
N LEU A 626 -1.03 22.92 2.55
CA LEU A 626 0.06 22.42 1.71
C LEU A 626 -0.55 21.63 0.55
N ASN A 627 -0.06 21.84 -0.67
CA ASN A 627 -0.55 21.15 -1.87
C ASN A 627 0.40 20.03 -2.33
N PRO A 628 -0.04 18.76 -2.19
CA PRO A 628 0.40 17.56 -2.86
C PRO A 628 1.22 17.67 -4.11
N LEU A 629 0.61 18.41 -5.02
CA LEU A 629 0.85 18.37 -6.44
C LEU A 629 1.87 19.44 -6.83
N SER A 630 1.65 20.68 -6.39
CA SER A 630 2.46 21.85 -6.74
C SER A 630 3.54 22.23 -5.72
N ALA A 631 3.50 21.64 -4.52
CA ALA A 631 4.33 22.00 -3.36
C ALA A 631 4.04 23.40 -2.78
N GLU A 632 3.08 24.15 -3.34
CA GLU A 632 2.64 25.43 -2.78
C GLU A 632 2.15 25.25 -1.34
N THR A 633 2.53 26.20 -0.48
CA THR A 633 2.04 26.29 0.90
C THR A 633 1.54 27.70 1.20
N GLY A 634 0.65 27.83 2.18
CA GLY A 634 0.12 29.14 2.60
C GLY A 634 -0.79 29.04 3.81
N ILE A 635 -0.94 30.17 4.51
CA ILE A 635 -1.80 30.25 5.70
C ILE A 635 -3.27 30.14 5.29
N ALA A 636 -4.00 29.19 5.89
CA ALA A 636 -5.41 29.01 5.65
C ALA A 636 -6.20 30.25 6.11
N SER A 637 -7.23 30.63 5.35
CA SER A 637 -8.23 31.55 5.88
C SER A 637 -9.05 30.81 6.93
N GLN A 638 -9.23 31.42 8.10
CA GLN A 638 -9.80 30.79 9.29
C GLN A 638 -10.93 31.64 9.86
N ARG A 639 -12.01 30.97 10.32
CA ARG A 639 -13.08 31.57 11.12
C ARG A 639 -13.21 30.81 12.43
N GLY A 640 -13.39 31.55 13.52
CA GLY A 640 -13.49 30.95 14.85
C GLY A 640 -12.25 30.12 15.20
N ALA A 641 -12.46 29.09 16.01
CA ALA A 641 -11.39 28.29 16.58
C ALA A 641 -11.20 26.92 15.89
N ASN A 642 -11.99 26.60 14.85
CA ASN A 642 -11.90 25.31 14.15
C ASN A 642 -12.43 25.30 12.71
N GLU A 643 -12.70 26.44 12.06
CA GLU A 643 -13.15 26.46 10.66
C GLU A 643 -12.09 27.04 9.73
N ILE A 644 -11.89 26.39 8.58
CA ILE A 644 -10.99 26.86 7.52
C ILE A 644 -11.71 26.92 6.17
N TYR A 645 -11.31 27.86 5.31
CA TYR A 645 -11.84 27.91 3.94
C TYR A 645 -11.06 26.95 3.03
N LEU A 646 -11.76 26.00 2.41
CA LEU A 646 -11.16 25.02 1.49
C LEU A 646 -11.85 25.02 0.13
N GLN A 647 -11.02 24.85 -0.90
CA GLN A 647 -11.41 24.66 -2.29
C GLN A 647 -10.75 23.39 -2.81
N LEU A 648 -11.54 22.38 -3.13
CA LEU A 648 -11.06 21.07 -3.55
C LEU A 648 -11.97 20.46 -4.61
N LEU A 649 -11.47 20.36 -5.84
CA LEU A 649 -12.17 19.68 -6.93
C LEU A 649 -12.11 18.15 -6.73
N PRO A 650 -13.05 17.40 -7.35
CA PRO A 650 -12.97 15.94 -7.41
C PRO A 650 -11.58 15.45 -7.85
N GLY A 651 -10.98 14.53 -7.10
CA GLY A 651 -9.65 13.97 -7.34
C GLY A 651 -8.47 14.79 -6.80
N GLU A 652 -8.71 16.00 -6.28
CA GLU A 652 -7.65 16.78 -5.63
C GLU A 652 -7.41 16.39 -4.17
N THR A 653 -6.20 16.69 -3.70
CA THR A 653 -5.71 16.39 -2.36
C THR A 653 -5.08 17.64 -1.73
N ARG A 654 -5.23 17.82 -0.42
CA ARG A 654 -4.51 18.83 0.37
C ARG A 654 -4.02 18.24 1.68
N VAL A 655 -2.93 18.80 2.19
CA VAL A 655 -2.54 18.61 3.59
C VAL A 655 -2.87 19.87 4.36
N ILE A 656 -3.56 19.73 5.49
CA ILE A 656 -3.81 20.81 6.44
C ILE A 656 -2.96 20.57 7.68
N ARG A 657 -2.04 21.48 7.96
CA ARG A 657 -1.24 21.49 9.17
C ARG A 657 -1.84 22.49 10.14
N THR A 658 -2.26 22.03 11.31
CA THR A 658 -2.88 22.87 12.34
C THR A 658 -1.93 23.10 13.50
N PHE A 659 -2.09 24.24 14.17
CA PHE A 659 -1.32 24.63 15.33
C PHE A 659 -2.27 25.03 16.44
N THR A 660 -2.21 24.36 17.59
CA THR A 660 -3.13 24.60 18.70
C THR A 660 -2.76 25.87 19.48
N ASN A 661 -1.47 26.12 19.71
CA ASN A 661 -1.01 27.24 20.55
C ASN A 661 -0.07 28.22 19.82
N GLN A 662 0.51 27.80 18.71
CA GLN A 662 1.47 28.58 17.94
C GLN A 662 0.77 29.53 16.96
N GLN A 663 1.24 30.78 16.93
CA GLN A 663 0.91 31.72 15.85
C GLN A 663 1.85 31.46 14.67
N VAL A 664 1.33 31.44 13.45
CA VAL A 664 2.14 31.28 12.24
C VAL A 664 2.03 32.53 11.37
N ASP A 665 3.18 33.07 10.98
CA ASP A 665 3.31 34.19 10.04
C ASP A 665 3.75 33.70 8.66
N GLY A 666 3.25 34.30 7.59
CA GLY A 666 3.47 33.81 6.23
C GLY A 666 2.49 34.37 5.21
N LYS A 667 2.63 33.94 3.95
CA LYS A 667 1.71 34.35 2.89
C LYS A 667 0.37 33.62 3.05
N PRO A 668 -0.78 34.31 2.85
CA PRO A 668 -2.07 33.65 2.86
C PRO A 668 -2.18 32.68 1.69
N TRP A 669 -2.93 31.60 1.88
CA TRP A 669 -3.30 30.66 0.83
C TRP A 669 -4.04 31.40 -0.30
N PRO A 670 -3.64 31.25 -1.57
CA PRO A 670 -4.19 32.02 -2.68
C PRO A 670 -5.53 31.44 -3.16
N SER A 671 -6.57 31.55 -2.34
CA SER A 671 -7.94 31.16 -2.69
C SER A 671 -8.47 31.97 -3.88
N LEU A 672 -9.15 31.30 -4.81
CA LEU A 672 -9.63 31.88 -6.06
C LEU A 672 -11.13 31.61 -6.23
N SER A 673 -11.91 32.62 -6.57
CA SER A 673 -13.30 32.45 -7.01
C SER A 673 -13.42 32.75 -8.50
N LYS A 674 -14.35 32.07 -9.16
CA LYS A 674 -14.63 32.33 -10.57
C LYS A 674 -15.13 33.77 -10.73
N SER A 675 -14.54 34.50 -11.66
CA SER A 675 -15.02 35.84 -12.04
C SER A 675 -16.36 35.74 -12.78
N THR A 676 -17.09 36.86 -12.84
CA THR A 676 -18.28 36.99 -13.69
C THR A 676 -17.92 37.08 -15.18
N ASP A 677 -16.65 37.32 -15.49
CA ASP A 677 -16.16 37.37 -16.87
C ASP A 677 -16.26 35.99 -17.54
N THR A 678 -16.51 36.01 -18.85
CA THR A 678 -16.63 34.77 -19.64
C THR A 678 -15.27 34.09 -19.81
N SER A 679 -15.25 32.76 -19.73
CA SER A 679 -14.04 31.98 -20.06
C SER A 679 -13.66 32.16 -21.53
N ILE A 680 -12.36 32.28 -21.81
CA ILE A 680 -11.83 32.49 -23.16
C ILE A 680 -11.33 31.14 -23.68
N GLU A 681 -11.89 30.68 -24.79
CA GLU A 681 -11.35 29.49 -25.48
C GLU A 681 -10.15 29.88 -26.35
N ILE A 682 -9.04 29.14 -26.23
CA ILE A 682 -7.85 29.34 -27.05
C ILE A 682 -8.07 28.62 -28.37
N THR A 683 -8.50 29.39 -29.36
CA THR A 683 -8.72 28.95 -30.75
C THR A 683 -7.65 29.53 -31.67
N GLY A 684 -7.42 28.88 -32.81
CA GLY A 684 -6.43 29.30 -33.79
C GLY A 684 -5.61 28.13 -34.31
N ASN A 685 -4.51 28.45 -34.99
CA ASN A 685 -3.69 27.44 -35.66
C ASN A 685 -2.59 26.92 -34.74
N TRP A 686 -2.77 25.71 -34.24
CA TRP A 686 -1.80 24.99 -33.41
C TRP A 686 -0.72 24.34 -34.27
N GLN A 687 0.54 24.53 -33.91
CA GLN A 687 1.67 23.76 -34.42
C GLN A 687 1.86 22.52 -33.54
N VAL A 688 1.91 21.33 -34.15
CA VAL A 688 2.13 20.06 -33.46
C VAL A 688 3.46 19.46 -33.91
N ASP A 689 4.41 19.37 -32.97
CA ASP A 689 5.73 18.78 -33.19
C ASP A 689 5.91 17.53 -32.31
N PHE A 690 6.27 16.40 -32.89
CA PHE A 690 6.58 15.19 -32.12
C PHE A 690 8.03 15.26 -31.63
N LEU A 691 8.22 15.23 -30.30
CA LEU A 691 9.51 15.50 -29.68
C LEU A 691 10.35 14.24 -29.52
N GLU A 692 9.77 13.21 -28.92
CA GLU A 692 10.44 11.96 -28.59
C GLU A 692 9.46 10.81 -28.50
N GLY A 693 9.93 9.59 -28.78
CA GLY A 693 9.10 8.39 -28.75
C GLY A 693 9.40 7.45 -29.90
N GLY A 694 8.49 6.53 -30.15
CA GLY A 694 8.67 5.54 -31.22
C GLY A 694 7.37 4.88 -31.65
N PRO A 695 7.41 4.00 -32.66
CA PRO A 695 8.61 3.39 -33.24
C PRO A 695 9.33 4.30 -34.26
N LYS A 696 8.67 5.36 -34.75
CA LYS A 696 9.25 6.43 -35.56
C LYS A 696 8.59 7.75 -35.17
N ILE A 697 9.34 8.84 -35.23
CA ILE A 697 8.80 10.19 -35.04
C ILE A 697 7.85 10.51 -36.22
N PRO A 698 6.57 10.83 -35.96
CA PRO A 698 5.63 11.28 -36.99
C PRO A 698 6.01 12.64 -37.57
N ALA A 699 5.52 12.97 -38.77
CA ALA A 699 5.72 14.32 -39.33
C ALA A 699 4.98 15.39 -38.50
N PRO A 700 5.55 16.59 -38.32
CA PRO A 700 4.85 17.70 -37.69
C PRO A 700 3.70 18.17 -38.57
N PHE A 701 2.67 18.73 -37.96
CA PHE A 701 1.51 19.26 -38.68
C PHE A 701 0.93 20.49 -38.00
N LYS A 702 -0.01 21.15 -38.68
CA LYS A 702 -0.77 22.30 -38.16
C LYS A 702 -2.24 21.97 -38.14
N THR A 703 -2.96 22.43 -37.13
CA THR A 703 -4.41 22.19 -37.02
C THR A 703 -5.12 23.37 -36.35
N ASN A 704 -6.34 23.65 -36.80
CA ASN A 704 -7.27 24.56 -36.14
C ASN A 704 -8.27 23.83 -35.22
N GLU A 705 -8.30 22.50 -35.25
CA GLU A 705 -9.13 21.65 -34.41
C GLU A 705 -8.25 20.76 -33.51
N LEU A 706 -8.56 20.73 -32.21
CA LEU A 706 -7.93 19.81 -31.27
C LEU A 706 -8.67 18.48 -31.31
N LYS A 707 -7.99 17.43 -31.80
CA LYS A 707 -8.46 16.03 -31.85
C LYS A 707 -7.27 15.10 -31.61
N SER A 708 -7.55 13.81 -31.54
CA SER A 708 -6.50 12.80 -31.43
C SER A 708 -5.51 12.92 -32.59
N TRP A 709 -4.21 12.90 -32.30
CA TRP A 709 -3.19 12.90 -33.37
C TRP A 709 -3.23 11.61 -34.20
N THR A 710 -3.91 10.56 -33.73
CA THR A 710 -4.14 9.34 -34.49
C THR A 710 -5.08 9.56 -35.68
N GLU A 711 -5.87 10.63 -35.64
CA GLU A 711 -6.80 11.05 -36.71
C GLU A 711 -6.21 12.15 -37.59
N LEU A 712 -5.51 13.10 -36.98
CA LEU A 712 -4.98 14.29 -37.69
C LEU A 712 -3.58 14.09 -38.28
N GLY A 713 -2.76 13.23 -37.66
CA GLY A 713 -1.37 13.02 -38.04
C GLY A 713 -1.19 12.05 -39.21
N ASP A 714 0.08 11.85 -39.59
CA ASP A 714 0.42 10.81 -40.58
C ASP A 714 0.17 9.39 -40.04
N THR A 715 0.31 8.37 -40.88
CA THR A 715 0.11 6.97 -40.48
C THR A 715 1.07 6.49 -39.38
N LYS A 716 2.18 7.19 -39.12
CA LYS A 716 3.09 6.86 -38.02
C LYS A 716 2.48 7.31 -36.68
N ALA A 717 1.71 8.41 -36.66
CA ALA A 717 1.03 8.89 -35.46
C ALA A 717 0.06 7.86 -34.87
N GLN A 718 -0.54 6.99 -35.71
CA GLN A 718 -1.43 5.90 -35.29
C GLN A 718 -0.75 4.78 -34.50
N ARG A 719 0.58 4.69 -34.56
CA ARG A 719 1.38 3.69 -33.84
C ARG A 719 2.42 4.31 -32.93
N PHE A 720 2.33 5.62 -32.71
CA PHE A 720 3.29 6.38 -31.93
C PHE A 720 2.98 6.27 -30.43
N ALA A 721 4.04 6.08 -29.64
CA ALA A 721 4.05 6.21 -28.19
C ALA A 721 5.18 7.17 -27.80
N GLY A 722 4.83 8.26 -27.12
CA GLY A 722 5.77 9.32 -26.75
C GLY A 722 5.10 10.68 -26.57
N THR A 723 5.86 11.74 -26.79
CA THR A 723 5.50 13.12 -26.45
C THR A 723 5.39 13.98 -27.70
N ALA A 724 4.32 14.78 -27.81
CA ALA A 724 4.20 15.83 -28.82
C ALA A 724 3.90 17.19 -28.17
N ARG A 725 4.47 18.25 -28.74
CA ARG A 725 4.26 19.64 -28.33
C ARG A 725 3.25 20.33 -29.23
N TYR A 726 2.21 20.85 -28.61
CA TYR A 726 1.22 21.74 -29.22
C TYR A 726 1.62 23.18 -28.91
N ALA A 727 1.72 24.04 -29.91
CA ALA A 727 2.15 25.42 -29.71
C ALA A 727 1.26 26.43 -30.44
N ILE A 728 0.88 27.51 -29.76
CA ILE A 728 0.04 28.58 -30.31
C ILE A 728 0.43 29.94 -29.74
N ASP A 729 0.32 30.97 -30.56
CA ASP A 729 0.33 32.36 -30.12
C ASP A 729 -1.10 32.87 -30.03
N PHE A 730 -1.44 33.56 -28.95
CA PHE A 730 -2.75 34.16 -28.74
C PHE A 730 -2.63 35.50 -28.03
N ASP A 731 -3.61 36.38 -28.27
CA ASP A 731 -3.67 37.69 -27.63
C ASP A 731 -4.62 37.67 -26.42
N MET A 732 -4.14 38.18 -25.29
CA MET A 732 -4.95 38.37 -24.10
C MET A 732 -5.52 39.78 -24.03
N PRO A 733 -6.85 39.93 -23.91
CA PRO A 733 -7.47 41.24 -23.73
C PRO A 733 -7.09 41.86 -22.39
N ALA A 734 -7.19 43.19 -22.29
CA ALA A 734 -7.10 43.87 -21.01
C ALA A 734 -8.28 43.44 -20.13
N THR A 735 -7.99 42.81 -18.99
CA THR A 735 -9.01 42.38 -18.02
C THR A 735 -8.63 42.83 -16.61
N LYS A 736 -9.62 42.91 -15.72
CA LYS A 736 -9.44 43.25 -14.30
C LYS A 736 -9.36 42.00 -13.40
N ASN A 737 -9.07 40.83 -13.96
CA ASN A 737 -9.00 39.59 -13.21
C ASN A 737 -7.66 39.47 -12.47
N ASP A 738 -7.69 38.90 -11.26
CA ASP A 738 -6.50 38.78 -10.42
C ASP A 738 -5.62 37.58 -10.81
N ASP A 739 -6.22 36.54 -11.39
CA ASP A 739 -5.53 35.35 -11.90
C ASP A 739 -6.41 34.64 -12.95
N TRP A 740 -5.86 33.58 -13.55
CA TRP A 740 -6.53 32.75 -14.53
C TRP A 740 -6.26 31.27 -14.25
N ILE A 741 -7.23 30.41 -14.50
CA ILE A 741 -7.01 28.95 -14.58
C ILE A 741 -6.90 28.57 -16.06
N ILE A 742 -5.86 27.82 -16.42
CA ILE A 742 -5.83 27.10 -17.69
C ILE A 742 -6.55 25.76 -17.51
N ASP A 743 -7.51 25.49 -18.38
CA ASP A 743 -8.26 24.23 -18.47
C ASP A 743 -7.97 23.58 -19.81
N LEU A 744 -7.33 22.41 -19.80
CA LEU A 744 -6.94 21.72 -21.04
C LEU A 744 -8.08 20.89 -21.63
N GLY A 745 -9.22 20.76 -20.94
CA GLY A 745 -10.28 19.87 -21.36
C GLY A 745 -9.81 18.41 -21.36
N GLU A 746 -9.92 17.75 -22.50
CA GLU A 746 -9.51 16.36 -22.66
C GLU A 746 -8.04 16.22 -23.08
N VAL A 747 -7.25 15.54 -22.23
CA VAL A 747 -5.84 15.21 -22.44
C VAL A 747 -5.65 13.70 -22.49
N ARG A 748 -4.82 13.22 -23.43
CA ARG A 748 -4.52 11.80 -23.67
C ARG A 748 -2.99 11.58 -23.68
N GLU A 749 -2.34 11.43 -22.53
CA GLU A 749 -2.89 11.22 -21.18
C GLU A 749 -2.29 12.13 -20.09
N SER A 750 -1.17 12.80 -20.33
CA SER A 750 -0.62 13.79 -19.38
C SER A 750 -0.03 14.97 -20.14
N ALA A 751 0.04 16.15 -19.50
CA ALA A 751 0.46 17.38 -20.15
C ALA A 751 1.39 18.24 -19.29
N ARG A 752 2.41 18.84 -19.89
CA ARG A 752 3.22 19.92 -19.30
C ARG A 752 2.89 21.23 -20.00
N VAL A 753 2.51 22.23 -19.21
CA VAL A 753 2.09 23.55 -19.70
C VAL A 753 3.26 24.52 -19.57
N ILE A 754 3.63 25.12 -20.69
CA ILE A 754 4.70 26.12 -20.80
C ILE A 754 4.07 27.40 -21.34
N LEU A 755 4.18 28.49 -20.58
CA LEU A 755 3.63 29.78 -20.94
C LEU A 755 4.76 30.80 -20.99
N ASN A 756 4.93 31.44 -22.15
CA ASN A 756 5.96 32.46 -22.39
C ASN A 756 7.38 31.95 -22.03
N GLY A 757 7.67 30.68 -22.35
CA GLY A 757 8.96 30.02 -22.08
C GLY A 757 9.15 29.54 -20.63
N LYS A 758 8.13 29.60 -19.78
CA LYS A 758 8.20 29.11 -18.38
C LYS A 758 7.28 27.92 -18.17
N ASN A 759 7.79 26.86 -17.53
CA ASN A 759 6.95 25.76 -17.03
C ASN A 759 6.01 26.29 -15.95
N VAL A 760 4.70 26.21 -16.19
CA VAL A 760 3.68 26.72 -15.24
C VAL A 760 2.90 25.61 -14.55
N ALA A 761 2.74 24.44 -15.18
CA ALA A 761 2.03 23.31 -14.59
C ALA A 761 2.43 21.97 -15.21
N ALA A 762 2.35 20.91 -14.40
CA ALA A 762 2.35 19.52 -14.86
C ALA A 762 0.99 18.90 -14.50
N LEU A 763 0.22 18.53 -15.52
CA LEU A 763 -1.15 18.05 -15.45
C LEU A 763 -1.17 16.58 -15.86
N TRP A 764 -0.84 15.72 -14.91
CA TRP A 764 -0.72 14.26 -15.09
C TRP A 764 -1.84 13.48 -14.39
N SER A 765 -2.69 14.18 -13.64
CA SER A 765 -3.91 13.67 -13.03
C SER A 765 -5.07 14.61 -13.33
N ILE A 766 -6.29 14.08 -13.21
CA ILE A 766 -7.50 14.89 -13.29
C ILE A 766 -7.71 15.71 -12.00
N PRO A 767 -8.38 16.87 -12.11
CA PRO A 767 -8.73 17.55 -13.35
C PRO A 767 -7.49 18.16 -14.03
N TYR A 768 -7.46 18.21 -15.38
CA TYR A 768 -6.35 18.80 -16.16
C TYR A 768 -6.43 20.33 -16.18
N ARG A 769 -6.34 20.93 -14.98
CA ARG A 769 -6.44 22.38 -14.76
C ARG A 769 -5.38 22.87 -13.79
N ALA A 770 -4.87 24.07 -14.02
CA ALA A 770 -3.97 24.73 -13.08
C ALA A 770 -4.16 26.25 -13.07
N PRO A 771 -3.96 26.91 -11.92
CA PRO A 771 -3.84 28.37 -11.88
C PRO A 771 -2.56 28.82 -12.57
N LEU A 772 -2.63 29.93 -13.30
CA LEU A 772 -1.49 30.50 -14.04
C LEU A 772 -0.63 31.43 -13.18
N ARG A 773 -1.08 31.82 -11.98
CA ARG A 773 -0.30 32.57 -10.99
C ARG A 773 0.37 33.83 -11.56
N GLY A 774 -0.33 34.53 -12.45
CA GLY A 774 0.18 35.76 -13.09
C GLY A 774 1.26 35.57 -14.16
N HIS A 775 1.48 34.35 -14.67
CA HIS A 775 2.42 34.11 -15.78
C HIS A 775 1.90 34.63 -17.15
N LEU A 776 0.62 34.97 -17.22
CA LEU A 776 -0.05 35.52 -18.38
C LEU A 776 0.26 37.02 -18.53
N LYS A 777 0.57 37.47 -19.75
CA LYS A 777 0.87 38.87 -20.07
C LYS A 777 -0.30 39.52 -20.79
N LEU A 778 -0.41 40.85 -20.72
CA LEU A 778 -1.31 41.60 -21.59
C LEU A 778 -0.81 41.53 -23.04
N GLY A 779 -1.73 41.39 -24.00
CA GLY A 779 -1.38 41.22 -25.41
C GLY A 779 -0.85 39.83 -25.73
N LYS A 780 0.19 39.75 -26.55
CA LYS A 780 0.66 38.48 -27.12
C LYS A 780 1.28 37.55 -26.07
N ASN A 781 0.80 36.30 -26.04
CA ASN A 781 1.33 35.20 -25.26
C ASN A 781 1.65 34.01 -26.15
N ARG A 782 2.68 33.25 -25.78
CA ARG A 782 3.01 31.96 -26.39
C ARG A 782 2.66 30.84 -25.43
N LEU A 783 1.76 29.95 -25.82
CA LEU A 783 1.42 28.74 -25.08
C LEU A 783 1.99 27.52 -25.80
N GLU A 784 2.69 26.69 -25.03
CA GLU A 784 3.17 25.38 -25.46
C GLU A 784 2.66 24.33 -24.47
N ILE A 785 2.16 23.21 -24.98
CA ILE A 785 1.65 22.08 -24.20
C ILE A 785 2.31 20.81 -24.72
N GLU A 786 3.16 20.20 -23.91
CA GLU A 786 3.76 18.90 -24.22
C GLU A 786 2.85 17.80 -23.68
N VAL A 787 2.32 16.95 -24.57
CA VAL A 787 1.41 15.85 -24.22
C VAL A 787 2.06 14.50 -24.47
N THR A 788 2.04 13.64 -23.45
CA THR A 788 2.54 12.27 -23.50
C THR A 788 1.38 11.28 -23.53
N ASN A 789 1.37 10.35 -24.48
CA ASN A 789 0.31 9.33 -24.60
C ASN A 789 0.69 7.97 -23.97
N LEU A 790 -0.11 6.94 -24.25
CA LEU A 790 0.14 5.56 -23.82
C LEU A 790 0.89 4.73 -24.87
N SER A 791 1.54 3.67 -24.40
CA SER A 791 2.22 2.70 -25.26
C SER A 791 1.29 1.75 -26.03
N ALA A 792 -0.02 1.77 -25.74
CA ALA A 792 -1.01 0.84 -26.29
C ALA A 792 -1.00 0.74 -27.83
N ASN A 793 -0.97 1.89 -28.52
CA ASN A 793 -0.94 1.93 -29.99
C ASN A 793 0.33 1.30 -30.59
N ARG A 794 1.46 1.42 -29.90
CA ARG A 794 2.74 0.85 -30.34
C ARG A 794 2.79 -0.67 -30.11
N ILE A 795 2.23 -1.16 -28.99
CA ILE A 795 2.07 -2.60 -28.74
C ILE A 795 1.14 -3.23 -29.77
N ARG A 796 0.01 -2.57 -30.06
CA ARG A 796 -0.91 -2.97 -31.12
C ARG A 796 -0.21 -3.13 -32.47
N ASP A 797 0.63 -2.17 -32.87
CA ASP A 797 1.42 -2.25 -34.12
C ASP A 797 2.41 -3.44 -34.13
N LEU A 798 3.04 -3.79 -33.00
CA LEU A 798 3.89 -4.97 -32.92
C LEU A 798 3.11 -6.26 -33.23
N ASP A 799 1.94 -6.42 -32.62
CA ASP A 799 1.11 -7.61 -32.80
C ASP A 799 0.51 -7.70 -34.21
N ILE A 800 0.10 -6.58 -34.81
CA ILE A 800 -0.36 -6.54 -36.20
C ILE A 800 0.76 -6.96 -37.17
N ARG A 801 2.00 -6.56 -36.89
CA ARG A 801 3.17 -6.93 -37.72
C ARG A 801 3.74 -8.31 -37.41
N GLY A 802 3.20 -9.02 -36.42
CA GLY A 802 3.70 -10.33 -36.01
C GLY A 802 5.11 -10.30 -35.42
N VAL A 803 5.53 -9.20 -34.78
CA VAL A 803 6.82 -9.14 -34.10
C VAL A 803 6.79 -10.05 -32.88
N ASP A 804 7.78 -10.92 -32.74
CA ASP A 804 7.89 -11.81 -31.59
C ASP A 804 8.53 -11.08 -30.38
N TRP A 805 7.73 -10.28 -29.67
CA TRP A 805 8.16 -9.56 -28.47
C TRP A 805 7.68 -10.22 -27.17
N LYS A 806 6.78 -11.20 -27.25
CA LYS A 806 6.17 -11.90 -26.09
C LYS A 806 7.03 -13.09 -25.67
N ILE A 807 8.30 -12.79 -25.37
CA ILE A 807 9.36 -13.75 -25.10
C ILE A 807 9.36 -14.26 -23.64
N PHE A 808 8.39 -13.88 -22.82
CA PHE A 808 8.23 -14.39 -21.46
C PHE A 808 7.60 -15.79 -21.48
N ARG A 809 7.74 -16.57 -20.40
CA ARG A 809 7.05 -17.86 -20.30
C ARG A 809 5.53 -17.61 -20.29
N ASP A 810 4.82 -18.14 -21.29
CA ASP A 810 3.48 -17.67 -21.75
C ASP A 810 2.41 -17.65 -20.64
N ILE A 811 2.42 -18.62 -19.73
CA ILE A 811 1.56 -18.63 -18.52
C ILE A 811 1.78 -17.43 -17.59
N ASN A 812 2.74 -16.57 -17.90
CA ASN A 812 3.17 -15.40 -17.14
C ASN A 812 3.18 -14.11 -17.98
N PHE A 813 2.56 -14.09 -19.17
CA PHE A 813 2.21 -12.85 -19.86
C PHE A 813 0.89 -13.06 -20.61
N VAL A 814 -0.20 -12.60 -20.01
CA VAL A 814 -1.58 -12.94 -20.38
C VAL A 814 -2.44 -11.69 -20.52
N ASP A 815 -3.60 -11.81 -21.14
CA ASP A 815 -4.60 -10.72 -21.13
C ASP A 815 -5.33 -10.61 -19.78
N HIS A 816 -6.27 -9.67 -19.70
CA HIS A 816 -7.06 -9.45 -18.48
C HIS A 816 -7.96 -10.64 -18.07
N ASN A 817 -8.16 -11.63 -18.94
CA ASN A 817 -8.91 -12.86 -18.69
C ASN A 817 -8.00 -14.08 -18.49
N TYR A 818 -6.71 -13.86 -18.28
CA TYR A 818 -5.70 -14.92 -18.19
C TYR A 818 -5.62 -15.81 -19.45
N GLN A 819 -5.99 -15.26 -20.61
CA GLN A 819 -5.84 -15.92 -21.92
C GLN A 819 -4.56 -15.45 -22.60
N LYS A 820 -4.20 -16.12 -23.70
CA LYS A 820 -3.05 -15.74 -24.52
C LYS A 820 -3.20 -14.30 -25.00
N PHE A 821 -2.18 -13.48 -24.72
CA PHE A 821 -2.21 -12.05 -25.03
C PHE A 821 -2.18 -11.76 -26.54
N ASP A 822 -3.13 -10.95 -27.02
CA ASP A 822 -3.23 -10.46 -28.39
C ASP A 822 -3.78 -9.02 -28.45
N ALA A 823 -2.89 -8.07 -28.74
CA ALA A 823 -3.22 -6.65 -28.90
C ALA A 823 -3.61 -6.28 -30.33
N SER A 824 -3.50 -7.18 -31.32
CA SER A 824 -3.76 -6.85 -32.73
C SER A 824 -5.20 -6.39 -32.98
N LYS A 825 -6.12 -6.81 -32.10
CA LYS A 825 -7.56 -6.52 -32.14
C LYS A 825 -7.96 -5.28 -31.36
N TRP A 826 -7.03 -4.65 -30.63
CA TRP A 826 -7.36 -3.44 -29.88
C TRP A 826 -7.80 -2.32 -30.83
N PRO A 827 -8.78 -1.50 -30.46
CA PRO A 827 -9.04 -0.25 -31.17
C PRO A 827 -7.83 0.70 -31.04
N LEU A 828 -7.73 1.69 -31.93
CA LEU A 828 -6.75 2.76 -31.75
C LEU A 828 -7.10 3.54 -30.48
N THR A 829 -6.13 3.66 -29.58
CA THR A 829 -6.25 4.48 -28.37
C THR A 829 -6.10 5.95 -28.75
N PRO A 830 -7.05 6.84 -28.40
CA PRO A 830 -6.91 8.28 -28.60
C PRO A 830 -5.64 8.83 -27.94
N SER A 831 -5.01 9.84 -28.53
CA SER A 831 -3.71 10.36 -28.09
C SER A 831 -3.54 11.84 -28.42
N GLY A 832 -2.94 12.62 -27.53
CA GLY A 832 -2.70 14.06 -27.70
C GLY A 832 -3.67 14.97 -26.95
N LEU A 833 -3.72 16.23 -27.36
CA LEU A 833 -4.58 17.28 -26.80
C LEU A 833 -5.89 17.36 -27.59
N LEU A 834 -7.00 16.95 -26.96
CA LEU A 834 -8.33 16.93 -27.57
C LEU A 834 -9.13 18.19 -27.19
N GLY A 835 -8.76 18.88 -26.12
CA GLY A 835 -9.34 20.16 -25.77
C GLY A 835 -10.79 20.05 -25.27
N PRO A 836 -11.56 21.15 -25.35
CA PRO A 836 -11.10 22.50 -25.70
C PRO A 836 -10.16 23.08 -24.64
N VAL A 837 -9.20 23.90 -25.05
CA VAL A 837 -8.33 24.64 -24.13
C VAL A 837 -8.95 25.98 -23.77
N ARG A 838 -9.13 26.27 -22.48
CA ARG A 838 -9.79 27.48 -21.99
C ARG A 838 -8.99 28.19 -20.92
N LEU A 839 -9.14 29.51 -20.88
CA LEU A 839 -8.72 30.37 -19.78
C LEU A 839 -9.94 30.80 -18.99
N ILE A 840 -10.00 30.40 -17.73
CA ILE A 840 -11.09 30.71 -16.81
C ILE A 840 -10.66 31.91 -15.96
N PRO A 841 -11.36 33.05 -16.02
CA PRO A 841 -11.00 34.24 -15.26
C PRO A 841 -11.30 34.04 -13.77
N MET A 842 -10.34 34.40 -12.92
CA MET A 842 -10.42 34.23 -11.47
C MET A 842 -10.19 35.55 -10.73
N LYS A 843 -10.81 35.68 -9.55
CA LYS A 843 -10.55 36.74 -8.58
C LYS A 843 -9.95 36.14 -7.31
N LYS A 844 -9.04 36.86 -6.68
CA LYS A 844 -8.51 36.49 -5.37
C LYS A 844 -9.60 36.68 -4.34
N VAL A 845 -9.81 35.65 -3.53
CA VAL A 845 -10.75 35.72 -2.41
C VAL A 845 -9.94 36.02 -1.15
N LYS A 846 -10.43 36.96 -0.35
CA LYS A 846 -10.13 37.01 1.08
C LYS A 846 -11.40 36.56 1.79
N PRO A 847 -11.56 35.26 2.07
CA PRO A 847 -12.71 34.78 2.82
C PRO A 847 -12.77 35.56 4.13
N LEU A 848 -13.90 36.23 4.38
CA LEU A 848 -14.15 36.99 5.60
C LEU A 848 -14.67 36.10 6.71
#